data_AF-A0A2E9QM65-F1
#
_entry.id   AF-A0A2E9QM65-F1
#
_cell.length_a   1.000
_cell.length_b   1.000
_cell.length_c   1.000
_cell.angle_alpha   90.00
_cell.angle_beta   90.00
_cell.angle_gamma   90.00
#
_symmetry.space_group_name_H-M   'P 1'
#
loop_
_entity.id
_entity.type
_entity.pdbx_description
1 polymer ?
#
loop_
_entity_poly.entity_id
_entity_poly.type
_entity_poly.pdbx_seq_one_letter_code
_entity_poly.pdbx_strand_id
1 'polypeptide(L)'
;MAGGLRKGKSTLRFWDMKYVKGGREVIQSLGQEAILGQNFAFLGPNWGDTPLVASILQAAGARRPPAALFPLWGDGWCELPGVSLRQRPVPSWGATGIWCEKQQYRAGLDAVKAVVFAPQRAGKMLEVALSHDGLAMGNQPIPIDEVGVGYVMLQGLPPGRFQLALADGSASTSFQVAIERTETLSGTWIQQYLRDTGMGRMVFVFVLKLESFGAPLRGDVGVNLLDGGQHPISPVSGEVFRADGGGRIAGELPIAGEGPFLLEIRSLTDELRHCVLPIPLEHEDLEDDAPLLSEPFGRAKSWSWVGGAPDAILGFSTQDHEGGGHAPFLIEEHRQDGVVLQSQAVFSEVNAMIMDPLRGSLVIHRQAELAPEALWTLPLNGPVSVVALGGFVNGRPWEGWFLAATKPNHSLSLSVPEMVEPGEEVEIKLSSNVERETPVYIVVREQGEEDPEPWGPSQSLKQNLRAMTKDFQLAFADDPLGAAQPKPFHFHDDKAPVDSSASLEERADGWRPPPPSLDEFSQVLYNEVVRLKGVETLRISVPAEIASYEVDAVLLEEDGWVYAKEHFDVTSGCFLEILSPSFVHADDGMLGKIVLLVETLPCRVSCWLDGTPVELYDNGRKLAFDEFLEERVLELSFSVMPGHYVVKVFDRDEQEIDTLEHWVGGWGERTEQHHTLCWLETGAQLSDEQGPFVPLGRLEPWIRQVARHVALMPPGNCEQEAARVRASMAWVECAQSREDAEKGMHFLRLGLERLEALMLPRGGFRYLPGADHLPTFGMDAVRHLWEVALPGRADSHQALAMWFRDVVHMADEASKGYQLNKLPARMLSCRDAFRVFCLEDISSRQKEALWECEKRLSEQSGQLMVWGEHVVESRQESCYAAATLLLSDDVEHQEKGGRVVSAIFSQLGTEGQLYTTTDNVALLALLQVCVSRLHPEATVRSDGEDSPWRELVFMPFLDNVEVLQGPICVATSQRVTRSLERFSERIPCQLSLHRVVGEREWVDEVNVGERLQLTIELPSGSQPGDLLELYLPHALTCLDAAGDDEPHVFVLQPCERIQLPIAVTETTVGVDGDVGPQHWGIRLRNLYREERGFASFRHTITVWPHGHRKRRWNDPLKQGWRKIFG
;
A
#
# COMPACT_ATOMS: atom_id res chain seq x y z
N MET A 1 -21.71 2.39 32.20
CA MET A 1 -20.59 2.46 33.15
C MET A 1 -19.32 2.41 32.33
N ALA A 2 -18.35 3.26 32.69
CA ALA A 2 -17.12 3.61 31.97
C ALA A 2 -17.31 4.62 30.81
N GLY A 3 -16.96 5.87 31.10
CA GLY A 3 -16.78 6.96 30.15
C GLY A 3 -16.05 8.10 30.86
N GLY A 4 -14.87 8.48 30.34
CA GLY A 4 -14.22 9.75 30.67
C GLY A 4 -12.72 9.64 30.99
N LEU A 5 -11.87 9.83 29.97
CA LEU A 5 -10.52 10.35 30.15
C LEU A 5 -10.56 11.84 29.75
N ARG A 6 -10.35 12.71 30.74
CA ARG A 6 -10.26 14.17 30.61
C ARG A 6 -8.81 14.61 30.66
N LYS A 7 -8.57 15.72 29.95
CA LYS A 7 -7.39 16.60 29.90
C LYS A 7 -6.55 16.66 31.18
N GLY A 8 -5.24 16.67 30.97
CA GLY A 8 -4.17 16.77 31.95
C GLY A 8 -4.32 17.90 32.96
N LYS A 9 -4.18 17.51 34.23
CA LYS A 9 -3.61 18.29 35.31
C LYS A 9 -2.74 17.34 36.12
N SER A 10 -1.42 17.46 35.97
CA SER A 10 -0.44 16.78 36.80
C SER A 10 -0.62 17.23 38.26
N THR A 11 -1.33 16.42 39.02
CA THR A 11 -1.39 16.53 40.47
C THR A 11 -0.90 15.20 41.03
N LEU A 12 0.27 15.24 41.67
CA LEU A 12 0.91 14.16 42.41
C LEU A 12 -0.13 13.43 43.28
N ARG A 13 -0.62 12.27 42.81
CA ARG A 13 -1.38 11.29 43.62
C ARG A 13 -0.44 10.14 43.97
N PHE A 14 0.56 10.43 44.78
CA PHE A 14 1.57 9.43 45.13
C PHE A 14 1.10 8.68 46.39
N TRP A 15 0.72 7.41 46.22
CA TRP A 15 0.51 6.40 47.26
C TRP A 15 -0.82 6.39 48.04
N ASP A 16 -1.44 5.20 48.13
CA ASP A 16 -2.51 4.91 49.07
C ASP A 16 -1.92 4.84 50.49
N MET A 17 -2.14 5.87 51.30
CA MET A 17 -1.61 5.97 52.67
C MET A 17 -2.70 5.75 53.72
N LYS A 18 -2.39 5.02 54.78
CA LYS A 18 -3.24 4.88 55.97
C LYS A 18 -2.48 5.33 57.20
N TYR A 19 -2.93 6.41 57.84
CA TYR A 19 -2.36 6.83 59.12
C TYR A 19 -2.90 5.94 60.24
N VAL A 20 -2.00 5.44 61.08
CA VAL A 20 -2.38 4.82 62.35
C VAL A 20 -2.89 5.93 63.27
N LYS A 21 -3.72 5.61 64.28
CA LYS A 21 -4.26 6.62 65.20
C LYS A 21 -3.12 7.38 65.90
N GLY A 22 -3.05 8.71 65.70
CA GLY A 22 -1.94 9.56 66.19
C GLY A 22 -0.68 9.52 65.31
N GLY A 23 -0.73 8.81 64.19
CA GLY A 23 0.40 8.58 63.30
C GLY A 23 0.76 9.78 62.42
N ARG A 24 -0.18 10.71 62.21
CA ARG A 24 0.10 11.96 61.49
C ARG A 24 1.06 12.85 62.28
N GLU A 25 0.88 12.93 63.59
CA GLU A 25 1.75 13.64 64.50
C GLU A 25 3.14 12.98 64.57
N VAL A 26 3.20 11.65 64.51
CA VAL A 26 4.45 10.88 64.43
C VAL A 26 5.21 11.21 63.15
N ILE A 27 4.57 11.17 61.98
CA ILE A 27 5.20 11.49 60.69
C ILE A 27 5.64 12.96 60.63
N GLN A 28 4.83 13.89 61.14
CA GLN A 28 5.22 15.30 61.24
C GLN A 28 6.43 15.51 62.16
N SER A 29 6.53 14.75 63.25
CA SER A 29 7.68 14.84 64.16
C SER A 29 8.96 14.30 63.52
N LEU A 30 8.86 13.26 62.68
CA LEU A 30 10.00 12.67 61.98
C LEU A 30 10.66 13.68 61.03
N GLY A 31 9.87 14.57 60.42
CA GLY A 31 10.40 15.67 59.61
C GLY A 31 11.33 15.18 58.50
N GLN A 32 12.59 15.63 58.52
CA GLN A 32 13.62 15.26 57.53
C GLN A 32 14.21 13.86 57.75
N GLU A 33 13.94 13.21 58.89
CA GLU A 33 14.39 11.85 59.16
C GLU A 33 13.51 10.79 58.49
N ALA A 34 12.41 11.17 57.82
CA ALA A 34 11.57 10.27 57.04
C ALA A 34 11.38 10.83 55.63
N ILE A 35 12.11 10.24 54.68
CA ILE A 35 12.16 10.67 53.27
C ILE A 35 11.50 9.60 52.41
N LEU A 36 10.62 10.01 51.51
CA LEU A 36 10.00 9.12 50.54
C LEU A 36 10.71 9.30 49.20
N GLY A 37 11.51 8.31 48.82
CA GLY A 37 12.05 8.20 47.47
C GLY A 37 11.01 7.61 46.51
N GLN A 38 11.45 7.33 45.29
CA GLN A 38 10.67 6.66 44.26
C GLN A 38 10.52 5.17 44.58
N ASN A 39 11.61 4.55 45.00
CA ASN A 39 11.73 3.10 45.13
C ASN A 39 11.77 2.66 46.58
N PHE A 40 12.26 3.54 47.46
CA PHE A 40 12.41 3.27 48.87
C PHE A 40 11.85 4.40 49.74
N ALA A 41 11.28 4.04 50.88
CA ALA A 41 11.14 4.97 52.00
C ALA A 41 12.34 4.83 52.93
N PHE A 42 12.91 5.97 53.34
CA PHE A 42 14.11 6.05 54.15
C PHE A 42 13.78 6.60 55.53
N LEU A 43 14.23 5.91 56.57
CA LEU A 43 14.30 6.43 57.93
C LEU A 43 15.76 6.73 58.27
N GLY A 44 16.10 8.01 58.40
CA GLY A 44 17.45 8.50 58.67
C GLY A 44 17.99 8.01 60.03
N PRO A 45 19.32 7.95 60.23
CA PRO A 45 19.92 7.29 61.38
C PRO A 45 19.49 7.85 62.75
N ASN A 46 18.93 9.07 62.80
CA ASN A 46 18.49 9.71 64.04
C ASN A 46 16.96 9.70 64.22
N TRP A 47 16.21 8.99 63.38
CA TRP A 47 14.75 8.97 63.43
C TRP A 47 14.18 8.56 64.79
N GLY A 48 14.88 7.66 65.50
CA GLY A 48 14.53 7.21 66.84
C GLY A 48 14.80 8.23 67.95
N ASP A 49 15.57 9.29 67.66
CA ASP A 49 15.91 10.37 68.60
C ASP A 49 14.92 11.55 68.53
N THR A 50 14.05 11.55 67.53
CA THR A 50 12.92 12.50 67.43
C THR A 50 12.07 12.44 68.71
N PRO A 51 11.82 13.56 69.42
CA PRO A 51 11.26 13.54 70.78
C PRO A 51 9.98 12.71 70.95
N LEU A 52 9.05 12.82 69.99
CA LEU A 52 7.79 12.05 70.01
C LEU A 52 8.06 10.55 69.78
N VAL A 53 8.89 10.19 68.80
CA VAL A 53 9.25 8.80 68.49
C VAL A 53 10.06 8.17 69.62
N ALA A 54 11.04 8.88 70.17
CA ALA A 54 11.84 8.46 71.31
C ALA A 54 10.95 8.14 72.52
N SER A 55 9.94 8.96 72.78
CA SER A 55 8.97 8.71 73.87
C SER A 55 8.14 7.44 73.63
N ILE A 56 7.74 7.17 72.38
CA ILE A 56 6.99 5.97 71.99
C ILE A 56 7.87 4.72 72.11
N LEU A 57 9.10 4.77 71.60
CA LEU A 57 10.07 3.68 71.66
C LEU A 57 10.45 3.35 73.12
N GLN A 58 10.65 4.37 73.95
CA GLN A 58 10.93 4.22 75.38
C GLN A 58 9.74 3.60 76.12
N ALA A 59 8.51 4.04 75.83
CA ALA A 59 7.30 3.45 76.41
C ALA A 59 7.08 2.00 75.95
N ALA A 60 7.50 1.65 74.73
CA ALA A 60 7.43 0.30 74.17
C ALA A 60 8.60 -0.60 74.62
N GLY A 61 9.60 -0.08 75.32
CA GLY A 61 10.82 -0.83 75.68
C GLY A 61 11.69 -1.23 74.47
N ALA A 62 11.47 -0.61 73.31
CA ALA A 62 12.20 -0.89 72.09
C ALA A 62 13.60 -0.24 72.12
N ARG A 63 14.61 -0.96 71.64
CA ARG A 63 15.95 -0.37 71.42
C ARG A 63 15.87 0.64 70.28
N ARG A 64 16.72 1.67 70.33
CA ARG A 64 16.88 2.64 69.23
C ARG A 64 17.18 1.88 67.93
N PRO A 65 16.29 1.95 66.93
CA PRO A 65 16.53 1.28 65.66
C PRO A 65 17.64 2.01 64.88
N PRO A 66 18.45 1.29 64.07
CA PRO A 66 19.32 1.95 63.10
C PRO A 66 18.50 2.69 62.04
N ALA A 67 19.21 3.34 61.12
CA ALA A 67 18.62 3.73 59.84
C ALA A 67 17.90 2.52 59.21
N ALA A 68 16.84 2.77 58.45
CA ALA A 68 16.07 1.70 57.84
C ALA A 68 15.59 2.09 56.45
N LEU A 69 15.62 1.11 55.55
CA LEU A 69 15.10 1.24 54.18
C LEU A 69 13.92 0.31 53.96
N PHE A 70 12.85 0.85 53.42
CA PHE A 70 11.63 0.10 53.13
C PHE A 70 11.32 0.12 51.63
N PRO A 71 11.14 -1.05 50.99
CA PRO A 71 10.78 -1.13 49.58
C PRO A 71 9.37 -0.59 49.36
N LEU A 72 9.20 0.25 48.34
CA LEU A 72 7.89 0.77 47.93
C LEU A 72 7.22 -0.08 46.85
N TRP A 73 7.91 -1.10 46.33
CA TRP A 73 7.37 -2.10 45.42
C TRP A 73 7.08 -3.41 46.16
N GLY A 74 6.04 -4.13 45.74
CA GLY A 74 5.52 -5.36 46.35
C GLY A 74 3.98 -5.39 46.41
N ASP A 75 3.43 -6.53 46.85
CA ASP A 75 1.98 -6.77 46.88
C ASP A 75 1.33 -6.47 48.24
N GLY A 76 2.05 -5.76 49.12
CA GLY A 76 1.69 -5.59 50.53
C GLY A 76 1.51 -4.15 51.00
N TRP A 77 1.47 -4.01 52.33
CA TRP A 77 1.59 -2.72 53.00
C TRP A 77 3.00 -2.62 53.61
N CYS A 78 3.66 -1.50 53.33
CA CYS A 78 4.89 -1.10 53.99
C CYS A 78 4.53 -0.31 55.27
N GLU A 79 4.83 -0.89 56.43
CA GLU A 79 4.57 -0.27 57.72
C GLU A 79 5.73 0.66 58.12
N LEU A 80 5.48 1.97 58.09
CA LEU A 80 6.38 3.00 58.61
C LEU A 80 5.85 3.52 59.97
N PRO A 81 6.70 4.15 60.80
CA PRO A 81 6.24 4.72 62.07
C PRO A 81 5.12 5.77 61.85
N GLY A 82 3.89 5.41 62.21
CA GLY A 82 2.72 6.28 62.10
C GLY A 82 1.97 6.23 60.76
N VAL A 83 2.48 5.54 59.74
CA VAL A 83 1.79 5.40 58.44
C VAL A 83 2.05 4.05 57.79
N SER A 84 1.00 3.45 57.23
CA SER A 84 1.10 2.30 56.33
C SER A 84 1.00 2.81 54.90
N LEU A 85 2.00 2.50 54.07
CA LEU A 85 2.02 2.80 52.64
C LEU A 85 1.65 1.55 51.86
N ARG A 86 0.68 1.62 50.93
CA ARG A 86 0.43 0.51 50.02
C ARG A 86 1.59 0.42 49.02
N GLN A 87 2.23 -0.74 48.92
CA GLN A 87 3.28 -0.95 47.93
C GLN A 87 2.69 -1.01 46.51
N ARG A 88 3.50 -0.63 45.52
CA ARG A 88 3.19 -0.78 44.09
C ARG A 88 3.46 -2.24 43.69
N PRO A 89 2.47 -2.97 43.16
CA PRO A 89 2.75 -4.31 42.65
C PRO A 89 3.77 -4.22 41.51
N VAL A 90 4.65 -5.21 41.38
CA VAL A 90 5.52 -5.30 40.22
C VAL A 90 4.65 -5.58 39.00
N PRO A 91 4.76 -4.80 37.90
CA PRO A 91 4.02 -5.10 36.69
C PRO A 91 4.35 -6.51 36.22
N SER A 92 3.33 -7.31 35.93
CA SER A 92 3.48 -8.64 35.36
C SER A 92 2.90 -8.61 33.95
N TRP A 93 3.70 -8.26 32.96
CA TRP A 93 3.24 -8.24 31.56
C TRP A 93 3.15 -9.64 30.97
N GLY A 94 3.83 -10.62 31.59
CA GLY A 94 4.08 -11.91 30.97
C GLY A 94 5.05 -11.77 29.79
N ALA A 95 5.39 -12.88 29.14
CA ALA A 95 5.97 -12.85 27.79
C ALA A 95 4.87 -12.55 26.74
N THR A 96 3.99 -11.59 27.04
CA THR A 96 2.86 -11.26 26.17
C THR A 96 3.25 -10.14 25.21
N GLY A 97 3.05 -10.35 23.91
CA GLY A 97 3.33 -9.37 22.88
C GLY A 97 2.23 -9.35 21.84
N ILE A 98 2.04 -8.18 21.22
CA ILE A 98 1.25 -8.03 20.00
C ILE A 98 2.04 -7.12 19.06
N TRP A 99 2.20 -7.53 17.81
CA TRP A 99 2.92 -6.76 16.81
C TRP A 99 2.34 -7.04 15.43
N CYS A 100 2.65 -6.13 14.50
CA CYS A 100 2.29 -6.23 13.10
C CYS A 100 3.54 -6.55 12.26
N GLU A 101 3.33 -7.10 11.07
CA GLU A 101 4.40 -7.43 10.13
C GLU A 101 5.09 -6.20 9.56
N LYS A 102 4.35 -5.08 9.44
CA LYS A 102 4.85 -3.77 9.07
C LYS A 102 4.09 -2.67 9.81
N GLN A 103 4.60 -1.44 9.76
CA GLN A 103 3.98 -0.29 10.43
C GLN A 103 3.05 0.50 9.51
N GLN A 104 3.12 0.29 8.19
CA GLN A 104 2.43 1.09 7.18
C GLN A 104 1.70 0.20 6.16
N TYR A 105 0.45 0.53 5.85
CA TYR A 105 -0.45 -0.30 5.04
C TYR A 105 -1.24 0.54 4.04
N ARG A 106 -1.47 -0.02 2.84
CA ARG A 106 -2.30 0.59 1.79
C ARG A 106 -3.79 0.42 2.09
N ALA A 107 -4.51 1.53 2.13
CA ALA A 107 -5.95 1.56 2.36
C ALA A 107 -6.70 0.75 1.29
N GLY A 108 -7.48 -0.24 1.73
CA GLY A 108 -8.30 -1.08 0.84
C GLY A 108 -7.53 -2.14 0.03
N LEU A 109 -6.19 -2.11 0.04
CA LEU A 109 -5.36 -3.09 -0.67
C LEU A 109 -4.69 -4.07 0.30
N ASP A 110 -4.07 -3.57 1.37
CA ASP A 110 -3.33 -4.41 2.29
C ASP A 110 -4.24 -5.04 3.36
N ALA A 111 -3.93 -6.28 3.72
CA ALA A 111 -4.41 -6.90 4.94
C ALA A 111 -3.36 -6.67 6.05
N VAL A 112 -3.83 -6.30 7.25
CA VAL A 112 -2.97 -6.19 8.44
C VAL A 112 -2.98 -7.53 9.16
N LYS A 113 -1.83 -8.20 9.28
CA LYS A 113 -1.70 -9.46 10.02
C LYS A 113 -0.91 -9.25 11.31
N ALA A 114 -1.63 -9.00 12.40
CA ALA A 114 -1.03 -8.92 13.72
C ALA A 114 -0.86 -10.31 14.35
N VAL A 115 0.29 -10.52 14.97
CA VAL A 115 0.59 -11.72 15.75
C VAL A 115 0.48 -11.40 17.23
N VAL A 116 -0.17 -12.28 17.98
CA VAL A 116 -0.26 -12.23 19.43
C VAL A 116 0.52 -13.40 20.00
N PHE A 117 1.47 -13.11 20.88
CA PHE A 117 2.18 -14.11 21.68
C PHE A 117 1.76 -13.96 23.14
N ALA A 118 1.29 -15.04 23.76
CA ALA A 118 0.78 -15.10 25.12
C ALA A 118 0.92 -16.52 25.68
N PRO A 119 2.15 -17.03 25.91
CA PRO A 119 2.40 -18.44 26.23
C PRO A 119 1.75 -18.90 27.55
N GLN A 120 1.66 -18.02 28.54
CA GLN A 120 0.97 -18.27 29.82
C GLN A 120 -0.57 -18.40 29.67
N ARG A 121 -1.08 -18.13 28.46
CA ARG A 121 -2.49 -18.17 28.09
C ARG A 121 -2.74 -19.12 26.91
N ALA A 122 -1.82 -20.05 26.67
CA ALA A 122 -1.98 -21.12 25.67
C ALA A 122 -3.33 -21.83 25.85
N GLY A 123 -4.00 -22.09 24.72
CA GLY A 123 -5.32 -22.72 24.66
C GLY A 123 -6.50 -21.85 25.14
N LYS A 124 -6.29 -20.54 25.40
CA LYS A 124 -7.35 -19.62 25.82
C LYS A 124 -7.81 -18.71 24.66
N MET A 125 -8.98 -18.11 24.83
CA MET A 125 -9.45 -17.01 23.98
C MET A 125 -9.04 -15.68 24.61
N LEU A 126 -8.41 -14.80 23.83
CA LEU A 126 -8.12 -13.41 24.22
C LEU A 126 -8.99 -12.45 23.41
N GLU A 127 -9.15 -11.22 23.89
CA GLU A 127 -9.78 -10.13 23.14
C GLU A 127 -8.72 -9.11 22.75
N VAL A 128 -8.72 -8.74 21.47
CA VAL A 128 -7.90 -7.65 20.93
C VAL A 128 -8.81 -6.47 20.63
N ALA A 129 -8.60 -5.35 21.32
CA ALA A 129 -9.25 -4.08 21.07
C ALA A 129 -8.56 -3.33 19.94
N LEU A 130 -9.36 -2.85 18.97
CA LEU A 130 -8.91 -1.98 17.89
C LEU A 130 -9.37 -0.55 18.20
N SER A 131 -8.47 0.42 18.06
CA SER A 131 -8.81 1.84 18.02
C SER A 131 -8.33 2.49 16.72
N HIS A 132 -9.05 3.50 16.26
CA HIS A 132 -8.78 4.29 15.07
C HIS A 132 -8.77 5.77 15.46
N ASP A 133 -7.63 6.44 15.30
CA ASP A 133 -7.39 7.83 15.71
C ASP A 133 -7.81 8.10 17.17
N GLY A 134 -7.52 7.13 18.05
CA GLY A 134 -7.86 7.16 19.47
C GLY A 134 -9.32 6.81 19.81
N LEU A 135 -10.18 6.56 18.81
CA LEU A 135 -11.56 6.11 19.00
C LEU A 135 -11.63 4.59 18.99
N ALA A 136 -12.24 3.99 20.02
CA ALA A 136 -12.43 2.55 20.08
C ALA A 136 -13.40 2.08 18.97
N MET A 137 -12.96 1.13 18.15
CA MET A 137 -13.72 0.55 17.04
C MET A 137 -14.45 -0.73 17.47
N GLY A 138 -13.84 -1.54 18.32
CA GLY A 138 -14.41 -2.79 18.82
C GLY A 138 -13.35 -3.75 19.35
N ASN A 139 -13.81 -4.90 19.86
CA ASN A 139 -12.96 -5.99 20.33
C ASN A 139 -13.16 -7.22 19.43
N GLN A 140 -12.09 -7.90 19.07
CA GLN A 140 -12.09 -9.14 18.32
C GLN A 140 -11.58 -10.29 19.19
N PRO A 141 -12.36 -11.38 19.39
CA PRO A 141 -11.89 -12.54 20.11
C PRO A 141 -10.95 -13.37 19.24
N ILE A 142 -9.81 -13.77 19.79
CA ILE A 142 -8.75 -14.50 19.09
C ILE A 142 -8.38 -15.78 19.87
N PRO A 143 -8.29 -16.94 19.21
CA PRO A 143 -7.79 -18.15 19.85
C PRO A 143 -6.26 -18.06 19.97
N ILE A 144 -5.76 -18.42 21.15
CA ILE A 144 -4.33 -18.65 21.39
C ILE A 144 -4.11 -20.16 21.37
N ASP A 145 -3.19 -20.61 20.51
CA ASP A 145 -2.90 -22.03 20.32
C ASP A 145 -2.16 -22.65 21.52
N GLU A 146 -1.76 -23.91 21.38
CA GLU A 146 -1.10 -24.67 22.45
C GLU A 146 0.32 -24.16 22.78
N VAL A 147 0.94 -23.39 21.88
CA VAL A 147 2.28 -22.82 22.08
C VAL A 147 2.22 -21.32 22.42
N GLY A 148 1.02 -20.76 22.59
CA GLY A 148 0.85 -19.37 22.99
C GLY A 148 0.71 -18.37 21.85
N VAL A 149 0.48 -18.80 20.61
CA VAL A 149 0.40 -17.92 19.44
C VAL A 149 -1.05 -17.76 18.98
N GLY A 150 -1.43 -16.54 18.63
CA GLY A 150 -2.69 -16.19 17.97
C GLY A 150 -2.49 -15.19 16.85
N TYR A 151 -3.47 -15.08 15.96
CA TYR A 151 -3.44 -14.16 14.82
C TYR A 151 -4.67 -13.28 14.78
N VAL A 152 -4.47 -12.03 14.37
CA VAL A 152 -5.53 -11.10 14.00
C VAL A 152 -5.28 -10.68 12.56
N MET A 153 -6.30 -10.82 11.73
CA MET A 153 -6.26 -10.34 10.36
C MET A 153 -7.34 -9.28 10.19
N LEU A 154 -6.93 -8.08 9.81
CA LEU A 154 -7.81 -6.94 9.54
C LEU A 154 -7.72 -6.59 8.07
N GLN A 155 -8.85 -6.31 7.44
CA GLN A 155 -8.95 -5.96 6.02
C GLN A 155 -9.93 -4.80 5.84
N GLY A 156 -9.77 -4.06 4.74
CA GLY A 156 -10.68 -2.95 4.42
C GLY A 156 -10.65 -1.83 5.44
N LEU A 157 -9.50 -1.64 6.12
CA LEU A 157 -9.35 -0.54 7.07
C LEU A 157 -9.32 0.80 6.32
N PRO A 158 -10.05 1.83 6.80
CA PRO A 158 -9.95 3.16 6.25
C PRO A 158 -8.58 3.77 6.58
N PRO A 159 -8.16 4.83 5.86
CA PRO A 159 -6.94 5.55 6.20
C PRO A 159 -7.00 6.15 7.62
N GLY A 160 -5.89 6.09 8.35
CA GLY A 160 -5.75 6.63 9.71
C GLY A 160 -4.70 5.89 10.54
N ARG A 161 -4.51 6.33 11.79
CA ARG A 161 -3.66 5.63 12.76
C ARG A 161 -4.48 4.64 13.55
N PHE A 162 -4.00 3.40 13.59
CA PHE A 162 -4.64 2.33 14.33
C PHE A 162 -3.78 1.90 15.51
N GLN A 163 -4.44 1.49 16.58
CA GLN A 163 -3.81 0.81 17.69
C GLN A 163 -4.55 -0.50 17.96
N LEU A 164 -3.78 -1.58 18.02
CA LEU A 164 -4.21 -2.87 18.53
C LEU A 164 -3.70 -3.01 19.95
N ALA A 165 -4.58 -3.38 20.87
CA ALA A 165 -4.22 -3.65 22.25
C ALA A 165 -4.95 -4.89 22.75
N LEU A 166 -4.31 -5.70 23.56
CA LEU A 166 -5.04 -6.71 24.32
C LEU A 166 -6.00 -5.99 25.28
N ALA A 167 -7.22 -6.50 25.43
CA ALA A 167 -8.29 -5.83 26.19
C ALA A 167 -7.95 -5.60 27.68
N ASP A 168 -6.96 -6.32 28.21
CA ASP A 168 -6.44 -6.16 29.56
C ASP A 168 -5.26 -5.16 29.67
N GLY A 169 -4.84 -4.58 28.55
CA GLY A 169 -3.72 -3.62 28.47
C GLY A 169 -2.34 -4.26 28.59
N SER A 170 -2.20 -5.58 28.49
CA SER A 170 -0.90 -6.27 28.66
C SER A 170 0.09 -6.04 27.52
N ALA A 171 -0.40 -5.82 26.30
CA ALA A 171 0.42 -5.48 25.14
C ALA A 171 -0.37 -4.62 24.15
N SER A 172 0.33 -3.75 23.42
CA SER A 172 -0.22 -2.99 22.30
C SER A 172 0.79 -2.80 21.18
N THR A 173 0.28 -2.56 19.97
CA THR A 173 1.03 -2.12 18.80
C THR A 173 0.22 -1.05 18.07
N SER A 174 0.89 -0.14 17.40
CA SER A 174 0.26 0.80 16.46
C SER A 174 0.63 0.42 15.03
N PHE A 175 -0.13 0.93 14.07
CA PHE A 175 0.23 0.95 12.65
C PHE A 175 -0.57 2.06 11.96
N GLN A 176 -0.17 2.42 10.74
CA GLN A 176 -0.82 3.44 9.94
C GLN A 176 -1.36 2.83 8.65
N VAL A 177 -2.61 3.15 8.33
CA VAL A 177 -3.21 2.84 7.02
C VAL A 177 -3.25 4.14 6.23
N ALA A 178 -2.68 4.15 5.05
CA ALA A 178 -2.56 5.32 4.21
C ALA A 178 -3.09 5.04 2.80
N ILE A 179 -3.60 6.06 2.12
CA ILE A 179 -3.90 5.96 0.70
C ILE A 179 -2.58 6.02 -0.04
N GLU A 180 -2.33 5.05 -0.93
CA GLU A 180 -1.21 5.12 -1.87
C GLU A 180 -1.39 6.36 -2.73
N ARG A 181 -0.47 7.32 -2.57
CA ARG A 181 -0.44 8.52 -3.38
C ARG A 181 0.88 8.54 -4.11
N THR A 182 0.81 8.65 -5.43
CA THR A 182 1.90 9.23 -6.20
C THR A 182 1.99 10.70 -5.81
N GLU A 183 3.04 11.09 -5.09
CA GLU A 183 3.30 12.50 -4.76
C GLU A 183 3.41 13.31 -6.06
N THR A 184 2.36 14.06 -6.37
CA THR A 184 2.32 14.94 -7.56
C THR A 184 3.14 16.20 -7.35
N LEU A 185 3.62 16.44 -6.12
CA LEU A 185 4.49 17.54 -5.73
C LEU A 185 5.47 17.04 -4.67
N SER A 186 6.77 17.25 -4.88
CA SER A 186 7.84 17.02 -3.91
C SER A 186 8.52 18.35 -3.55
N GLY A 187 9.12 18.41 -2.36
CA GLY A 187 9.80 19.61 -1.88
C GLY A 187 11.13 19.28 -1.22
N THR A 188 12.21 19.91 -1.68
CA THR A 188 13.56 19.76 -1.10
C THR A 188 13.98 21.03 -0.37
N TRP A 189 14.48 20.88 0.86
CA TRP A 189 15.07 21.99 1.62
C TRP A 189 16.35 22.50 0.96
N ILE A 190 16.38 23.78 0.60
CA ILE A 190 17.62 24.48 0.21
C ILE A 190 18.22 25.18 1.43
N GLN A 191 17.38 25.80 2.25
CA GLN A 191 17.81 26.53 3.44
C GLN A 191 16.67 26.62 4.45
N GLN A 192 16.99 26.55 5.73
CA GLN A 192 16.03 26.77 6.81
C GLN A 192 16.73 27.25 8.08
N TYR A 193 16.10 28.14 8.84
CA TYR A 193 16.56 28.53 10.17
C TYR A 193 15.48 29.31 10.93
N LEU A 194 15.57 29.32 12.26
CA LEU A 194 14.78 30.19 13.11
C LEU A 194 15.46 31.54 13.31
N ARG A 195 14.66 32.61 13.31
CA ARG A 195 15.13 33.98 13.57
C ARG A 195 14.28 34.63 14.66
N ASP A 196 14.94 35.06 15.75
CA ASP A 196 14.31 35.91 16.76
C ASP A 196 14.15 37.34 16.22
N THR A 197 12.94 37.88 16.30
CA THR A 197 12.61 39.24 15.85
C THR A 197 12.80 40.31 16.94
N GLY A 198 13.26 39.94 18.14
CA GLY A 198 13.61 40.86 19.22
C GLY A 198 12.44 41.25 20.15
N MET A 199 11.28 40.57 20.03
CA MET A 199 10.10 40.76 20.89
C MET A 199 9.58 39.43 21.49
N GLY A 200 10.41 38.39 21.57
CA GLY A 200 9.99 37.06 21.99
C GLY A 200 9.09 36.35 20.97
N ARG A 201 9.21 36.71 19.69
CA ARG A 201 8.53 36.06 18.56
C ARG A 201 9.57 35.47 17.64
N MET A 202 9.50 34.16 17.46
CA MET A 202 10.34 33.41 16.53
C MET A 202 9.65 33.37 15.16
N VAL A 203 10.44 33.48 14.10
CA VAL A 203 9.98 33.32 12.72
C VAL A 203 10.83 32.24 12.07
N PHE A 204 10.19 31.30 11.39
CA PHE A 204 10.84 30.27 10.60
C PHE A 204 11.07 30.78 9.20
N VAL A 205 12.34 30.88 8.81
CA VAL A 205 12.76 31.32 7.48
C VAL A 205 13.15 30.08 6.68
N PHE A 206 12.63 29.96 5.46
CA PHE A 206 12.88 28.82 4.60
C PHE A 206 13.14 29.20 3.14
N VAL A 207 13.86 28.33 2.45
CA VAL A 207 14.00 28.25 1.00
C VAL A 207 13.79 26.80 0.59
N LEU A 208 12.82 26.55 -0.28
CA LEU A 208 12.48 25.24 -0.80
C LEU A 208 12.64 25.20 -2.30
N LYS A 209 13.00 24.05 -2.84
CA LYS A 209 12.84 23.70 -4.26
C LYS A 209 11.64 22.78 -4.37
N LEU A 210 10.62 23.20 -5.08
CA LEU A 210 9.42 22.42 -5.33
C LEU A 210 9.50 21.81 -6.73
N GLU A 211 9.25 20.52 -6.81
CA GLU A 211 9.20 19.76 -8.07
C GLU A 211 7.86 19.04 -8.14
N SER A 212 7.32 18.86 -9.33
CA SER A 212 6.06 18.19 -9.60
C SER A 212 6.34 17.27 -10.78
N PHE A 213 6.29 15.96 -10.57
CA PHE A 213 6.68 14.96 -11.56
C PHE A 213 8.09 15.20 -12.13
N GLY A 214 9.07 15.44 -11.24
CA GLY A 214 10.47 15.72 -11.61
C GLY A 214 10.74 17.08 -12.26
N ALA A 215 9.71 17.87 -12.57
CA ALA A 215 9.84 19.21 -13.14
C ALA A 215 9.66 20.32 -12.08
N PRO A 216 10.39 21.45 -12.13
CA PRO A 216 10.22 22.51 -11.15
C PRO A 216 8.80 23.13 -11.14
N LEU A 217 8.15 23.16 -9.98
CA LEU A 217 6.79 23.70 -9.84
C LEU A 217 6.79 25.22 -10.09
N ARG A 218 5.89 25.71 -10.95
CA ARG A 218 5.75 27.15 -11.23
C ARG A 218 4.36 27.65 -10.87
N GLY A 219 4.30 28.74 -10.13
CA GLY A 219 3.04 29.39 -9.78
C GLY A 219 2.94 29.76 -8.32
N ASP A 220 1.75 30.19 -7.92
CA ASP A 220 1.47 30.55 -6.54
C ASP A 220 1.16 29.26 -5.75
N VAL A 221 1.82 29.11 -4.60
CA VAL A 221 1.66 28.02 -3.65
C VAL A 221 1.22 28.59 -2.31
N GLY A 222 0.18 28.01 -1.72
CA GLY A 222 -0.13 28.21 -0.32
C GLY A 222 0.86 27.42 0.51
N VAL A 223 1.49 28.05 1.48
CA VAL A 223 2.37 27.39 2.44
C VAL A 223 1.79 27.63 3.83
N ASN A 224 1.35 26.55 4.46
CA ASN A 224 0.78 26.56 5.80
C ASN A 224 1.75 25.91 6.78
N LEU A 225 1.99 26.61 7.89
CA LEU A 225 2.63 26.05 9.06
C LEU A 225 1.57 25.34 9.90
N LEU A 226 1.69 24.03 10.07
CA LEU A 226 0.80 23.20 10.86
C LEU A 226 1.44 22.86 12.22
N ASP A 227 0.66 22.87 13.30
CA ASP A 227 1.08 22.32 14.60
C ASP A 227 0.75 20.83 14.65
N GLY A 228 1.77 19.99 14.46
CA GLY A 228 1.68 18.53 14.48
C GLY A 228 1.43 17.96 15.88
N GLY A 229 1.58 18.77 16.95
CA GLY A 229 1.28 18.39 18.32
C GLY A 229 -0.21 18.49 18.69
N GLN A 230 -1.04 19.11 17.85
CA GLN A 230 -2.48 19.27 18.09
C GLN A 230 -3.32 18.32 17.22
N HIS A 231 -4.33 17.69 17.84
CA HIS A 231 -5.35 16.92 17.13
C HIS A 231 -6.74 17.53 17.34
N PRO A 232 -7.44 17.98 16.27
CA PRO A 232 -7.03 17.92 14.86
C PRO A 232 -5.91 18.91 14.52
N ILE A 233 -5.04 18.51 13.57
CA ILE A 233 -3.95 19.36 13.06
C ILE A 233 -4.58 20.61 12.44
N SER A 234 -4.16 21.78 12.92
CA SER A 234 -4.69 23.07 12.48
C SER A 234 -3.56 23.97 12.00
N PRO A 235 -3.76 24.75 10.93
CA PRO A 235 -2.77 25.73 10.48
C PRO A 235 -2.61 26.83 11.53
N VAL A 236 -1.38 27.03 11.99
CA VAL A 236 -0.97 28.06 12.95
C VAL A 236 -0.71 29.38 12.24
N SER A 237 -0.13 29.29 11.03
CA SER A 237 0.06 30.39 10.11
C SER A 237 0.07 29.87 8.68
N GLY A 238 -0.19 30.75 7.71
CA GLY A 238 -0.10 30.38 6.31
C GLY A 238 0.00 31.62 5.43
N GLU A 239 0.74 31.51 4.35
CA GLU A 239 0.97 32.60 3.40
C GLU A 239 1.08 32.04 1.98
N VAL A 240 0.86 32.89 0.97
CA VAL A 240 0.99 32.51 -0.42
C VAL A 240 2.34 32.96 -0.94
N PHE A 241 3.12 32.01 -1.44
CA PHE A 241 4.41 32.23 -2.07
C PHE A 241 4.31 31.96 -3.56
N ARG A 242 5.25 32.48 -4.34
CA ARG A 242 5.31 32.22 -5.78
C ARG A 242 6.62 31.52 -6.10
N ALA A 243 6.52 30.31 -6.64
CA ALA A 243 7.67 29.52 -7.07
C ALA A 243 8.31 30.14 -8.32
N ASP A 244 9.63 30.27 -8.30
CA ASP A 244 10.40 30.81 -9.41
C ASP A 244 10.55 29.80 -10.58
N GLY A 245 11.29 30.18 -11.63
CA GLY A 245 11.46 29.35 -12.82
C GLY A 245 12.18 28.01 -12.58
N GLY A 246 12.88 27.88 -11.45
CA GLY A 246 13.55 26.67 -10.98
C GLY A 246 12.85 26.03 -9.78
N GLY A 247 11.56 26.34 -9.57
CA GLY A 247 10.74 25.72 -8.53
C GLY A 247 10.97 26.28 -7.13
N ARG A 248 11.76 27.35 -6.99
CA ARG A 248 12.18 27.79 -5.67
C ARG A 248 11.17 28.75 -5.05
N ILE A 249 10.86 28.52 -3.78
CA ILE A 249 10.15 29.48 -2.93
C ILE A 249 11.04 29.86 -1.76
N ALA A 250 10.96 31.11 -1.34
CA ALA A 250 11.61 31.61 -0.14
C ALA A 250 10.60 32.39 0.68
N GLY A 251 10.50 32.10 1.97
CA GLY A 251 9.46 32.64 2.83
C GLY A 251 9.86 32.70 4.29
N GLU A 252 9.04 33.41 5.05
CA GLU A 252 9.14 33.43 6.50
C GLU A 252 7.76 33.30 7.13
N LEU A 253 7.58 32.35 8.06
CA LEU A 253 6.30 32.13 8.75
C LEU A 253 6.48 32.30 10.26
N PRO A 254 5.58 33.03 10.95
CA PRO A 254 5.67 33.19 12.39
C PRO A 254 5.41 31.85 13.08
N ILE A 255 6.28 31.49 14.01
CA ILE A 255 6.13 30.30 14.86
C ILE A 255 5.74 30.73 16.27
N ALA A 256 4.67 30.11 16.79
CA ALA A 256 4.22 30.29 18.17
C ALA A 256 3.96 28.91 18.80
N GLY A 257 4.71 28.58 19.85
CA GLY A 257 4.68 27.26 20.50
C GLY A 257 6.00 26.50 20.33
N GLU A 258 6.07 25.30 20.92
CA GLU A 258 7.29 24.46 20.95
C GLU A 258 7.32 23.39 19.83
N GLY A 259 6.24 23.21 19.05
CA GLY A 259 6.18 22.20 17.98
C GLY A 259 5.90 20.78 18.51
N PRO A 260 5.84 19.75 17.63
CA PRO A 260 6.39 19.70 16.27
C PRO A 260 5.59 20.47 15.24
N PHE A 261 6.28 21.10 14.28
CA PHE A 261 5.65 21.83 13.18
C PHE A 261 5.88 21.15 11.84
N LEU A 262 4.86 21.16 10.99
CA LEU A 262 4.93 20.69 9.62
C LEU A 262 4.68 21.88 8.68
N LEU A 263 5.27 21.84 7.49
CA LEU A 263 5.06 22.82 6.45
C LEU A 263 4.26 22.18 5.31
N GLU A 264 2.95 22.41 5.28
CA GLU A 264 2.09 22.00 4.16
C GLU A 264 2.26 23.00 3.02
N ILE A 265 2.67 22.52 1.86
CA ILE A 265 2.74 23.29 0.62
C ILE A 265 1.65 22.77 -0.31
N ARG A 266 0.83 23.67 -0.82
CA ARG A 266 -0.24 23.36 -1.77
C ARG A 266 -0.17 24.29 -2.95
N SER A 267 -0.11 23.74 -4.16
CA SER A 267 -0.34 24.52 -5.37
C SER A 267 -1.74 25.14 -5.33
N LEU A 268 -1.82 26.46 -5.52
CA LEU A 268 -3.12 27.15 -5.60
C LEU A 268 -3.79 26.95 -6.97
N THR A 269 -3.06 26.39 -7.93
CA THR A 269 -3.56 26.10 -9.27
C THR A 269 -4.01 24.66 -9.44
N ASP A 270 -3.61 23.77 -8.54
CA ASP A 270 -3.92 22.34 -8.59
C ASP A 270 -3.92 21.79 -7.17
N GLU A 271 -5.12 21.55 -6.62
CA GLU A 271 -5.27 21.10 -5.24
C GLU A 271 -4.71 19.69 -5.00
N LEU A 272 -4.45 18.91 -6.06
CA LEU A 272 -3.83 17.59 -5.96
C LEU A 272 -2.31 17.70 -5.71
N ARG A 273 -1.69 18.78 -6.22
CA ARG A 273 -0.27 19.11 -5.99
C ARG A 273 -0.08 19.70 -4.61
N HIS A 274 0.18 18.83 -3.65
CA HIS A 274 0.52 19.20 -2.30
C HIS A 274 1.61 18.28 -1.77
N CYS A 275 2.46 18.82 -0.91
CA CYS A 275 3.41 18.06 -0.11
C CYS A 275 3.42 18.61 1.31
N VAL A 276 3.86 17.79 2.26
CA VAL A 276 4.02 18.20 3.65
C VAL A 276 5.45 17.91 4.05
N LEU A 277 6.21 18.97 4.36
CA LEU A 277 7.60 18.82 4.77
C LEU A 277 7.69 18.96 6.29
N PRO A 278 8.27 17.99 7.01
CA PRO A 278 8.57 18.19 8.42
C PRO A 278 9.53 19.36 8.55
N ILE A 279 9.27 20.27 9.49
CA ILE A 279 10.25 21.31 9.81
C ILE A 279 11.27 20.69 10.73
N PRO A 280 12.53 20.52 10.30
CA PRO A 280 13.64 20.09 11.14
C PRO A 280 14.02 21.30 11.99
N LEU A 281 13.18 21.58 12.98
CA LEU A 281 13.69 22.24 14.15
C LEU A 281 14.74 21.29 14.73
N GLU A 282 15.75 21.82 15.40
CA GLU A 282 16.40 21.06 16.46
C GLU A 282 15.31 20.81 17.50
N HIS A 283 14.41 19.87 17.20
CA HIS A 283 13.86 19.06 18.24
C HIS A 283 15.10 18.45 18.86
N GLU A 284 15.26 18.78 20.13
CA GLU A 284 15.54 17.72 21.06
C GLU A 284 14.56 16.57 20.71
N ASP A 285 14.93 15.69 19.78
CA ASP A 285 14.45 14.30 19.69
C ASP A 285 14.93 13.55 20.96
N LEU A 286 14.84 14.21 22.12
CA LEU A 286 15.41 13.79 23.38
C LEU A 286 14.46 12.91 24.18
N GLU A 287 13.27 12.58 23.67
CA GLU A 287 12.41 11.63 24.38
C GLU A 287 12.14 10.33 23.61
N ASP A 288 12.07 10.32 22.27
CA ASP A 288 11.68 9.09 21.56
C ASP A 288 12.83 8.19 21.12
N ASP A 289 14.07 8.70 21.07
CA ASP A 289 15.28 7.90 20.82
C ASP A 289 16.34 7.97 21.91
N ALA A 290 16.01 8.61 23.04
CA ALA A 290 16.82 8.45 24.23
C ALA A 290 16.95 6.94 24.53
N PRO A 291 18.18 6.38 24.57
CA PRO A 291 18.35 5.02 25.05
C PRO A 291 17.69 4.91 26.43
N LEU A 292 17.18 3.73 26.78
CA LEU A 292 16.74 3.48 28.16
C LEU A 292 17.97 3.66 29.07
N LEU A 293 18.18 4.88 29.58
CA LEU A 293 19.35 5.28 30.34
C LEU A 293 19.18 4.84 31.79
N SER A 294 20.22 4.24 32.35
CA SER A 294 20.35 4.06 33.80
C SER A 294 20.82 5.37 34.45
N GLU A 295 20.07 5.89 35.41
CA GLU A 295 20.50 7.00 36.27
C GLU A 295 20.52 6.55 37.75
N PRO A 296 21.54 6.90 38.57
CA PRO A 296 22.86 7.47 38.31
C PRO A 296 23.96 6.44 38.62
N PHE A 297 24.49 5.74 37.60
CA PHE A 297 25.63 4.82 37.72
C PHE A 297 26.80 5.33 36.86
N GLY A 298 28.04 5.23 37.34
CA GLY A 298 29.21 5.91 36.73
C GLY A 298 29.67 5.31 35.41
N ARG A 299 29.20 4.09 35.09
CA ARG A 299 29.12 3.53 33.74
C ARG A 299 27.68 3.09 33.56
N ALA A 300 26.97 3.72 32.64
CA ALA A 300 25.62 3.37 32.28
C ALA A 300 25.67 2.44 31.07
N LYS A 301 24.80 1.42 31.00
CA LYS A 301 24.62 0.67 29.75
C LYS A 301 23.36 1.18 29.06
N SER A 302 23.51 1.78 27.88
CA SER A 302 22.38 2.10 27.02
C SER A 302 21.92 0.84 26.29
N TRP A 303 20.60 0.66 26.18
CA TRP A 303 20.01 -0.38 25.36
C TRP A 303 19.65 0.23 24.01
N SER A 304 20.25 -0.27 22.93
CA SER A 304 19.91 0.10 21.56
C SER A 304 19.39 -1.13 20.81
N TRP A 305 18.39 -0.93 19.95
CA TRP A 305 17.95 -1.98 19.05
C TRP A 305 19.05 -2.24 18.02
N VAL A 306 19.49 -3.50 17.91
CA VAL A 306 20.48 -3.91 16.90
C VAL A 306 20.08 -5.31 16.43
N GLY A 307 18.95 -5.38 15.73
CA GLY A 307 18.42 -6.63 15.19
C GLY A 307 19.55 -7.48 14.59
N GLY A 308 19.73 -8.69 15.12
CA GLY A 308 20.60 -9.71 14.53
C GLY A 308 22.04 -9.71 15.01
N ALA A 309 22.44 -8.79 15.90
CA ALA A 309 23.78 -8.84 16.46
C ALA A 309 24.01 -10.12 17.29
N PRO A 310 25.15 -10.82 17.17
CA PRO A 310 25.42 -12.08 17.86
C PRO A 310 25.44 -12.00 19.39
N ASP A 311 25.49 -10.79 19.94
CA ASP A 311 25.42 -10.49 21.37
C ASP A 311 24.14 -9.75 21.79
N ALA A 312 23.15 -9.63 20.90
CA ALA A 312 21.86 -9.04 21.24
C ALA A 312 21.07 -9.95 22.21
N ILE A 313 20.48 -9.34 23.24
CA ILE A 313 19.60 -10.02 24.20
C ILE A 313 18.19 -9.50 23.99
N LEU A 314 17.26 -10.40 23.65
CA LEU A 314 15.89 -10.05 23.24
C LEU A 314 15.86 -9.02 22.09
N GLY A 315 16.89 -9.03 21.22
CA GLY A 315 17.07 -8.10 20.10
C GLY A 315 17.68 -6.73 20.46
N PHE A 316 18.02 -6.49 21.73
CA PHE A 316 18.72 -5.27 22.16
C PHE A 316 20.22 -5.54 22.37
N SER A 317 21.06 -4.61 21.90
CA SER A 317 22.47 -4.54 22.30
C SER A 317 22.64 -3.62 23.50
N THR A 318 23.65 -3.90 24.33
CA THR A 318 24.05 -3.00 25.40
C THR A 318 25.32 -2.26 25.00
N GLN A 319 25.29 -0.93 24.97
CA GLN A 319 26.48 -0.11 24.73
C GLN A 319 26.94 0.53 26.05
N ASP A 320 28.26 0.60 26.25
CA ASP A 320 28.83 1.28 27.41
C ASP A 320 28.74 2.80 27.20
N HIS A 321 28.13 3.49 28.16
CA HIS A 321 28.07 4.93 28.25
C HIS A 321 28.88 5.40 29.46
N GLU A 322 29.83 6.30 29.26
CA GLU A 322 30.55 6.92 30.38
C GLU A 322 29.58 7.81 31.15
N GLY A 323 29.27 7.44 32.40
CA GLY A 323 28.47 8.26 33.31
C GLY A 323 29.34 9.29 34.04
N GLY A 324 28.70 10.30 34.64
CA GLY A 324 29.42 11.27 35.48
C GLY A 324 30.15 10.58 36.63
N GLY A 325 31.44 10.88 36.83
CA GLY A 325 32.37 10.19 37.76
C GLY A 325 32.07 10.29 39.26
N HIS A 326 30.83 10.49 39.67
CA HIS A 326 30.40 10.67 41.07
C HIS A 326 29.32 9.68 41.54
N ALA A 327 28.98 8.67 40.72
CA ALA A 327 27.98 7.68 41.11
C ALA A 327 28.48 6.75 42.24
N PRO A 328 27.66 6.45 43.26
CA PRO A 328 28.02 5.56 44.37
C PRO A 328 28.24 4.09 43.99
N PHE A 329 27.86 3.68 42.78
CA PHE A 329 28.05 2.33 42.24
C PHE A 329 28.50 2.36 40.77
N LEU A 330 29.32 1.39 40.39
CA LEU A 330 29.68 1.06 39.01
C LEU A 330 29.18 -0.34 38.66
N ILE A 331 28.74 -0.53 37.41
CA ILE A 331 28.47 -1.87 36.86
C ILE A 331 29.78 -2.38 36.25
N GLU A 332 30.36 -3.43 36.85
CA GLU A 332 31.63 -4.01 36.40
C GLU A 332 31.43 -5.04 35.28
N GLU A 333 30.45 -5.92 35.44
CA GLU A 333 30.26 -7.08 34.56
C GLU A 333 28.79 -7.55 34.55
N HIS A 334 28.29 -7.92 33.38
CA HIS A 334 27.05 -8.70 33.23
C HIS A 334 27.43 -10.17 33.05
N ARG A 335 26.93 -11.03 33.93
CA ARG A 335 27.12 -12.49 33.88
C ARG A 335 25.83 -13.17 33.42
N GLN A 336 25.94 -14.44 33.05
CA GLN A 336 24.77 -15.25 32.69
C GLN A 336 23.74 -15.36 33.83
N ASP A 337 24.18 -15.28 35.09
CA ASP A 337 23.38 -15.50 36.29
C ASP A 337 23.19 -14.23 37.15
N GLY A 338 23.73 -13.09 36.75
CA GLY A 338 23.77 -11.93 37.63
C GLY A 338 24.45 -10.69 37.07
N VAL A 339 24.48 -9.64 37.88
CA VAL A 339 25.25 -8.41 37.64
C VAL A 339 26.23 -8.18 38.78
N VAL A 340 27.45 -7.76 38.45
CA VAL A 340 28.49 -7.44 39.44
C VAL A 340 28.57 -5.92 39.57
N LEU A 341 28.31 -5.42 40.77
CA LEU A 341 28.40 -4.00 41.12
C LEU A 341 29.65 -3.74 41.94
N GLN A 342 30.35 -2.63 41.67
CA GLN A 342 31.41 -2.12 42.53
C GLN A 342 30.94 -0.86 43.26
N SER A 343 31.03 -0.85 44.59
CA SER A 343 30.73 0.34 45.37
C SER A 343 31.83 1.40 45.25
N GLN A 344 31.46 2.67 45.13
CA GLN A 344 32.41 3.81 45.10
C GLN A 344 32.37 4.64 46.41
N ALA A 345 31.49 4.28 47.34
CA ALA A 345 31.27 5.01 48.58
C ALA A 345 31.06 4.05 49.76
N VAL A 346 31.09 4.60 50.98
CA VAL A 346 30.73 3.83 52.18
C VAL A 346 29.20 3.86 52.33
N PHE A 347 28.58 2.68 52.36
CA PHE A 347 27.17 2.52 52.69
C PHE A 347 27.02 1.90 54.07
N SER A 348 26.24 2.53 54.95
CA SER A 348 25.90 1.90 56.24
C SER A 348 24.87 0.77 56.08
N GLU A 349 23.96 0.93 55.11
CA GLU A 349 22.98 -0.08 54.70
C GLU A 349 22.67 0.15 53.21
N VAL A 350 22.54 -0.93 52.44
CA VAL A 350 22.09 -0.90 51.05
C VAL A 350 21.15 -2.07 50.76
N ASN A 351 20.06 -1.77 50.06
CA ASN A 351 19.08 -2.72 49.56
C ASN A 351 19.06 -2.68 48.04
N ALA A 352 19.06 -3.85 47.40
CA ALA A 352 18.79 -4.01 45.98
C ALA A 352 17.43 -4.69 45.81
N MET A 353 16.52 -4.04 45.10
CA MET A 353 15.26 -4.60 44.63
C MET A 353 15.45 -5.04 43.18
N ILE A 354 15.32 -6.34 42.95
CA ILE A 354 15.42 -6.96 41.63
C ILE A 354 14.01 -7.32 41.21
N MET A 355 13.48 -6.56 40.26
CA MET A 355 12.13 -6.73 39.71
C MET A 355 12.21 -7.45 38.37
N ASP A 356 11.53 -8.57 38.24
CA ASP A 356 11.34 -9.28 36.98
C ASP A 356 9.95 -8.91 36.42
N PRO A 357 9.88 -8.01 35.42
CA PRO A 357 8.60 -7.54 34.90
C PRO A 357 7.89 -8.57 34.01
N LEU A 358 8.58 -9.62 33.54
CA LEU A 358 7.96 -10.71 32.78
C LEU A 358 7.24 -11.68 33.71
N ARG A 359 7.81 -11.93 34.90
CA ARG A 359 7.23 -12.84 35.90
C ARG A 359 6.44 -12.13 37.00
N GLY A 360 6.47 -10.80 37.05
CA GLY A 360 5.86 -10.01 38.12
C GLY A 360 6.49 -10.28 39.50
N SER A 361 7.76 -10.68 39.53
CA SER A 361 8.42 -11.09 40.78
C SER A 361 9.37 -10.02 41.32
N LEU A 362 9.50 -9.96 42.64
CA LEU A 362 10.39 -9.04 43.35
C LEU A 362 11.28 -9.82 44.32
N VAL A 363 12.59 -9.63 44.21
CA VAL A 363 13.55 -10.15 45.19
C VAL A 363 14.32 -8.99 45.80
N ILE A 364 14.50 -9.01 47.12
CA ILE A 364 15.21 -7.96 47.85
C ILE A 364 16.48 -8.56 48.46
N HIS A 365 17.62 -8.03 48.03
CA HIS A 365 18.92 -8.33 48.62
C HIS A 365 19.32 -7.19 49.55
N ARG A 366 19.74 -7.53 50.77
CA ARG A 366 20.19 -6.56 51.77
C ARG A 366 21.65 -6.81 52.08
N GLN A 367 22.42 -5.74 52.11
CA GLN A 367 23.83 -5.79 52.50
C GLN A 367 24.06 -4.73 53.57
N ALA A 368 24.42 -5.19 54.77
CA ALA A 368 24.88 -4.31 55.84
C ALA A 368 26.33 -3.92 55.56
N GLU A 369 26.65 -2.64 55.76
CA GLU A 369 28.01 -2.09 55.64
C GLU A 369 28.75 -2.49 54.36
N LEU A 370 28.64 -1.67 53.30
CA LEU A 370 29.40 -1.85 52.07
C LEU A 370 30.56 -0.85 52.03
N ALA A 371 31.78 -1.37 52.00
CA ALA A 371 32.99 -0.56 51.87
C ALA A 371 33.20 -0.07 50.43
N PRO A 372 33.92 1.04 50.22
CA PRO A 372 34.37 1.45 48.89
C PRO A 372 35.16 0.33 48.21
N GLU A 373 35.04 0.24 46.89
CA GLU A 373 35.62 -0.77 46.00
C GLU A 373 35.13 -2.21 46.23
N ALA A 374 34.24 -2.46 47.19
CA ALA A 374 33.67 -3.77 47.41
C ALA A 374 32.81 -4.21 46.21
N LEU A 375 32.98 -5.47 45.80
CA LEU A 375 32.17 -6.10 44.76
C LEU A 375 30.93 -6.75 45.37
N TRP A 376 29.78 -6.48 44.78
CA TRP A 376 28.50 -7.05 45.17
C TRP A 376 27.82 -7.69 43.96
N THR A 377 27.67 -9.02 44.00
CA THR A 377 26.98 -9.77 42.95
C THR A 377 25.50 -9.89 43.28
N LEU A 378 24.67 -9.41 42.36
CA LEU A 378 23.22 -9.51 42.43
C LEU A 378 22.73 -10.59 41.46
N PRO A 379 22.02 -11.64 41.94
CA PRO A 379 21.48 -12.67 41.07
C PRO A 379 20.28 -12.13 40.28
N LEU A 380 20.25 -12.36 38.98
CA LEU A 380 19.12 -11.98 38.12
C LEU A 380 18.25 -13.22 37.90
N ASN A 381 16.95 -13.11 38.17
CA ASN A 381 16.05 -14.25 38.12
C ASN A 381 15.30 -14.39 36.78
N GLY A 382 15.53 -13.48 35.83
CA GLY A 382 14.86 -13.46 34.53
C GLY A 382 15.74 -12.90 33.41
N PRO A 383 15.28 -12.98 32.15
CA PRO A 383 16.01 -12.49 30.97
C PRO A 383 16.17 -10.96 30.98
N VAL A 384 15.26 -10.26 31.67
CA VAL A 384 15.28 -8.81 31.92
C VAL A 384 14.91 -8.57 33.37
N SER A 385 15.60 -7.65 34.02
CA SER A 385 15.30 -7.22 35.37
C SER A 385 15.54 -5.73 35.53
N VAL A 386 14.63 -5.06 36.22
CA VAL A 386 14.85 -3.70 36.72
C VAL A 386 15.47 -3.82 38.10
N VAL A 387 16.69 -3.30 38.26
CA VAL A 387 17.39 -3.31 39.55
C VAL A 387 17.35 -1.91 40.13
N ALA A 388 16.65 -1.73 41.24
CA ALA A 388 16.64 -0.49 42.01
C ALA A 388 17.47 -0.66 43.28
N LEU A 389 18.44 0.23 43.49
CA LEU A 389 19.28 0.29 44.68
C LEU A 389 18.84 1.44 45.57
N GLY A 390 18.81 1.21 46.87
CA GLY A 390 18.59 2.23 47.89
C GLY A 390 19.57 2.04 49.02
N GLY A 391 20.18 3.11 49.52
CA GLY A 391 21.13 3.02 50.63
C GLY A 391 21.40 4.34 51.32
N PHE A 392 22.21 4.31 52.37
CA PHE A 392 22.68 5.52 53.06
C PHE A 392 24.16 5.77 52.78
N VAL A 393 24.47 6.81 52.01
CA VAL A 393 25.83 7.27 51.73
C VAL A 393 26.16 8.43 52.65
N ASN A 394 27.15 8.25 53.53
CA ASN A 394 27.52 9.25 54.54
C ASN A 394 26.32 9.74 55.38
N GLY A 395 25.38 8.84 55.69
CA GLY A 395 24.17 9.15 56.46
C GLY A 395 23.05 9.86 55.68
N ARG A 396 23.21 10.10 54.39
CA ARG A 396 22.17 10.65 53.50
C ARG A 396 21.54 9.53 52.66
N PRO A 397 20.22 9.54 52.44
CA PRO A 397 19.58 8.57 51.57
C PRO A 397 20.04 8.78 50.13
N TRP A 398 20.18 7.67 49.41
CA TRP A 398 20.48 7.61 47.99
C TRP A 398 19.68 6.48 47.37
N GLU A 399 19.15 6.70 46.17
CA GLU A 399 18.60 5.66 45.32
C GLU A 399 19.07 5.82 43.88
N GLY A 400 19.06 4.72 43.15
CA GLY A 400 19.36 4.66 41.72
C GLY A 400 18.79 3.40 41.11
N TRP A 401 18.63 3.34 39.79
CA TRP A 401 18.16 2.12 39.13
C TRP A 401 18.85 1.88 37.79
N PHE A 402 18.85 0.62 37.33
CA PHE A 402 19.34 0.23 36.02
C PHE A 402 18.59 -0.98 35.48
N LEU A 403 18.65 -1.18 34.15
CA LEU A 403 18.15 -2.38 33.48
C LEU A 403 19.28 -3.39 33.34
N ALA A 404 18.99 -4.64 33.69
CA ALA A 404 19.90 -5.76 33.51
C ALA A 404 19.24 -6.85 32.67
N ALA A 405 20.01 -7.44 31.75
CA ALA A 405 19.59 -8.61 30.98
C ALA A 405 20.53 -9.78 31.22
N THR A 406 20.00 -11.00 31.10
CA THR A 406 20.79 -12.23 31.07
C THR A 406 20.73 -12.85 29.68
N LYS A 407 21.85 -13.42 29.20
CA LYS A 407 21.91 -14.06 27.88
C LYS A 407 21.04 -15.33 27.93
N PRO A 408 20.03 -15.48 27.05
CA PRO A 408 19.21 -16.69 27.03
C PRO A 408 20.10 -17.91 26.71
N ASN A 409 19.71 -19.09 27.24
CA ASN A 409 20.40 -20.36 26.95
C ASN A 409 20.10 -20.92 25.55
N HIS A 410 19.29 -20.19 24.78
CA HIS A 410 18.80 -20.57 23.46
C HIS A 410 19.55 -19.81 22.37
N SER A 411 19.78 -20.46 21.24
CA SER A 411 20.37 -19.85 20.05
C SER A 411 19.46 -20.10 18.86
N LEU A 412 19.26 -19.08 18.03
CA LEU A 412 18.63 -19.17 16.72
C LEU A 412 19.67 -18.72 15.70
N SER A 413 19.92 -19.54 14.69
CA SER A 413 20.70 -19.17 13.52
C SER A 413 19.81 -19.17 12.29
N LEU A 414 19.98 -18.13 11.49
CA LEU A 414 19.30 -17.89 10.22
C LEU A 414 20.37 -17.90 9.13
N SER A 415 20.07 -18.50 7.98
CA SER A 415 20.93 -18.47 6.81
C SER A 415 20.08 -18.37 5.57
N VAL A 416 20.42 -17.40 4.73
CA VAL A 416 19.81 -17.11 3.44
C VAL A 416 20.95 -17.00 2.40
N PRO A 417 20.68 -17.24 1.10
CA PRO A 417 21.63 -16.87 0.05
C PRO A 417 21.80 -15.35 0.02
N GLU A 418 22.98 -14.86 -0.37
CA GLU A 418 23.25 -13.41 -0.48
C GLU A 418 22.53 -12.79 -1.68
N MET A 419 22.40 -13.55 -2.78
CA MET A 419 21.76 -13.13 -4.02
C MET A 419 20.81 -14.20 -4.55
N VAL A 420 19.71 -13.78 -5.16
CA VAL A 420 18.69 -14.62 -5.80
C VAL A 420 18.29 -13.98 -7.14
N GLU A 421 18.05 -14.77 -8.19
CA GLU A 421 17.58 -14.21 -9.47
C GLU A 421 16.07 -13.86 -9.39
N PRO A 422 15.61 -12.81 -10.10
CA PRO A 422 14.20 -12.46 -10.12
C PRO A 422 13.31 -13.62 -10.58
N GLY A 423 12.25 -13.91 -9.81
CA GLY A 423 11.32 -15.02 -10.07
C GLY A 423 11.75 -16.40 -9.55
N GLU A 424 12.93 -16.55 -8.93
CA GLU A 424 13.37 -17.82 -8.34
C GLU A 424 12.75 -18.11 -6.95
N GLU A 425 13.05 -19.28 -6.39
CA GLU A 425 12.75 -19.61 -5.00
C GLU A 425 13.98 -19.36 -4.10
N VAL A 426 13.81 -18.59 -3.03
CA VAL A 426 14.83 -18.42 -1.98
C VAL A 426 14.72 -19.52 -0.93
N GLU A 427 15.85 -20.14 -0.58
CA GLU A 427 15.94 -21.16 0.48
C GLU A 427 16.39 -20.53 1.81
N ILE A 428 15.50 -20.47 2.80
CA ILE A 428 15.79 -19.93 4.13
C ILE A 428 15.99 -21.07 5.14
N LYS A 429 17.15 -21.12 5.78
CA LYS A 429 17.49 -22.13 6.78
C LYS A 429 17.42 -21.58 8.19
N LEU A 430 16.60 -22.23 9.02
CA LEU A 430 16.47 -21.94 10.45
C LEU A 430 17.11 -23.07 11.24
N SER A 431 17.93 -22.75 12.23
CA SER A 431 18.48 -23.74 13.16
C SER A 431 18.52 -23.25 14.60
N SER A 432 18.24 -24.15 15.55
CA SER A 432 18.21 -23.86 16.98
C SER A 432 18.82 -24.98 17.81
N ASN A 433 19.39 -24.62 18.97
CA ASN A 433 19.90 -25.57 19.96
C ASN A 433 18.79 -26.13 20.88
N VAL A 434 17.53 -25.75 20.65
CA VAL A 434 16.38 -26.23 21.42
C VAL A 434 15.91 -27.58 20.87
N GLU A 435 15.89 -28.61 21.71
CA GLU A 435 15.49 -29.98 21.32
C GLU A 435 13.96 -30.16 21.20
N ARG A 436 13.19 -29.31 21.89
CA ARG A 436 11.72 -29.31 21.78
C ARG A 436 11.28 -28.54 20.53
N GLU A 437 10.08 -28.85 20.06
CA GLU A 437 9.43 -28.10 19.00
C GLU A 437 9.03 -26.72 19.54
N THR A 438 9.63 -25.67 19.00
CA THR A 438 9.44 -24.28 19.47
C THR A 438 8.95 -23.40 18.32
N PRO A 439 7.96 -22.50 18.55
CA PRO A 439 7.51 -21.56 17.52
C PRO A 439 8.60 -20.55 17.17
N VAL A 440 8.83 -20.38 15.86
CA VAL A 440 9.67 -19.35 15.27
C VAL A 440 8.80 -18.49 14.37
N TYR A 441 8.59 -17.24 14.75
CA TYR A 441 7.97 -16.26 13.89
C TYR A 441 8.98 -15.77 12.85
N ILE A 442 8.61 -15.74 11.58
CA ILE A 442 9.47 -15.27 10.50
C ILE A 442 8.70 -14.30 9.60
N VAL A 443 9.36 -13.20 9.24
CA VAL A 443 8.90 -12.29 8.19
C VAL A 443 10.00 -12.12 7.14
N VAL A 444 9.59 -12.00 5.89
CA VAL A 444 10.45 -11.58 4.78
C VAL A 444 9.82 -10.33 4.20
N ARG A 445 10.52 -9.20 4.31
CA ARG A 445 10.03 -7.88 3.93
C ARG A 445 11.06 -7.15 3.09
N GLU A 446 10.58 -6.36 2.15
CA GLU A 446 11.41 -5.46 1.36
C GLU A 446 12.08 -4.43 2.29
N GLN A 447 13.36 -4.19 2.08
CA GLN A 447 14.17 -3.30 2.90
C GLN A 447 13.81 -1.84 2.57
N GLY A 448 13.32 -1.10 3.57
CA GLY A 448 13.08 0.34 3.46
C GLY A 448 14.33 1.19 3.77
N GLU A 449 14.36 2.45 3.32
CA GLU A 449 15.46 3.39 3.58
C GLU A 449 15.60 3.81 5.05
N GLU A 450 14.57 3.58 5.88
CA GLU A 450 14.57 3.91 7.31
C GLU A 450 14.09 2.71 8.14
N ASP A 451 14.97 2.04 8.90
CA ASP A 451 14.49 1.15 9.98
C ASP A 451 15.50 0.96 11.14
N PRO A 452 15.59 1.91 12.10
CA PRO A 452 16.18 1.61 13.41
C PRO A 452 15.11 1.20 14.44
N GLU A 453 13.82 1.13 14.09
CA GLU A 453 12.79 0.79 15.07
C GLU A 453 12.81 -0.70 15.46
N PRO A 454 12.57 -1.02 16.74
CA PRO A 454 12.44 -2.40 17.18
C PRO A 454 11.18 -3.02 16.58
N TRP A 455 11.36 -4.21 16.04
CA TRP A 455 10.30 -5.00 15.41
C TRP A 455 9.92 -6.20 16.29
N GLY A 456 8.70 -6.73 16.09
CA GLY A 456 8.22 -7.93 16.75
C GLY A 456 7.98 -7.76 18.27
N PRO A 457 8.14 -8.83 19.09
CA PRO A 457 7.88 -8.77 20.55
C PRO A 457 8.78 -7.77 21.29
N SER A 458 9.93 -7.43 20.72
CA SER A 458 10.86 -6.44 21.26
C SER A 458 10.27 -5.03 21.26
N GLN A 459 9.41 -4.70 20.30
CA GLN A 459 8.69 -3.43 20.27
C GLN A 459 7.76 -3.30 21.48
N SER A 460 6.96 -4.34 21.76
CA SER A 460 6.08 -4.39 22.93
C SER A 460 6.88 -4.28 24.23
N LEU A 461 8.04 -4.95 24.32
CA LEU A 461 8.91 -4.88 25.49
C LEU A 461 9.50 -3.47 25.68
N LYS A 462 9.98 -2.81 24.62
CA LYS A 462 10.48 -1.42 24.69
C LYS A 462 9.41 -0.48 25.21
N GLN A 463 8.18 -0.57 24.69
CA GLN A 463 7.06 0.27 25.13
C GLN A 463 6.71 0.04 26.61
N ASN A 464 6.65 -1.23 27.02
CA ASN A 464 6.35 -1.59 28.42
C ASN A 464 7.47 -1.13 29.37
N LEU A 465 8.73 -1.36 29.02
CA LEU A 465 9.88 -0.88 29.79
C LEU A 465 9.87 0.65 29.87
N ARG A 466 9.61 1.38 28.78
CA ARG A 466 9.47 2.85 28.78
C ARG A 466 8.38 3.31 29.75
N ALA A 467 7.21 2.68 29.73
CA ALA A 467 6.13 3.00 30.65
C ALA A 467 6.55 2.79 32.11
N MET A 468 7.26 1.70 32.40
CA MET A 468 7.77 1.39 33.74
C MET A 468 8.89 2.34 34.17
N THR A 469 9.84 2.68 33.28
CA THR A 469 10.92 3.64 33.55
C THR A 469 10.41 5.06 33.75
N LYS A 470 9.31 5.45 33.08
CA LYS A 470 8.64 6.72 33.36
C LYS A 470 8.13 6.81 34.80
N ASP A 471 7.64 5.70 35.36
CA ASP A 471 7.26 5.60 36.78
C ASP A 471 8.47 5.62 37.75
N PHE A 472 9.68 5.41 37.23
CA PHE A 472 10.97 5.59 37.93
C PHE A 472 11.63 6.97 37.67
N GLN A 473 11.12 7.83 36.78
CA GLN A 473 11.75 9.13 36.49
C GLN A 473 11.03 10.32 37.17
N LEU A 474 9.76 10.17 37.55
CA LEU A 474 8.86 11.29 37.87
C LEU A 474 8.96 11.95 39.28
N ALA A 475 10.03 11.75 40.07
CA ALA A 475 10.20 12.51 41.33
C ALA A 475 11.64 12.50 41.88
N PHE A 476 12.27 13.67 42.10
CA PHE A 476 13.48 13.75 42.92
C PHE A 476 13.13 13.56 44.41
N ALA A 477 13.99 12.87 45.16
CA ALA A 477 13.80 12.43 46.55
C ALA A 477 13.74 13.56 47.62
N ASP A 478 13.47 14.80 47.24
CA ASP A 478 13.61 15.97 48.12
C ASP A 478 12.34 16.30 48.94
N ASP A 479 11.24 15.54 48.82
CA ASP A 479 9.96 15.87 49.47
C ASP A 479 9.75 15.06 50.77
N PRO A 480 9.86 15.68 51.97
CA PRO A 480 9.64 14.99 53.23
C PRO A 480 8.17 14.61 53.40
N LEU A 481 7.90 13.43 53.98
CA LEU A 481 6.55 12.87 54.21
C LEU A 481 5.56 13.81 54.93
N GLY A 482 6.06 14.86 55.59
CA GLY A 482 5.27 15.87 56.32
C GLY A 482 4.76 17.06 55.50
N ALA A 483 5.19 17.28 54.25
CA ALA A 483 4.84 18.47 53.45
C ALA A 483 3.48 18.40 52.72
N ALA A 484 2.88 17.22 52.61
CA ALA A 484 1.57 17.03 51.98
C ALA A 484 0.42 17.57 52.85
N GLN A 485 0.04 18.84 52.67
CA GLN A 485 -1.22 19.35 53.24
C GLN A 485 -2.43 18.74 52.51
N PRO A 486 -3.47 18.26 53.22
CA PRO A 486 -4.71 17.87 52.57
C PRO A 486 -5.40 19.13 52.04
N LYS A 487 -5.53 19.26 50.72
CA LYS A 487 -6.54 20.17 50.15
C LYS A 487 -7.92 19.62 50.53
N PRO A 488 -8.86 20.46 50.99
CA PRO A 488 -10.19 20.01 51.35
C PRO A 488 -10.88 19.40 50.13
N PHE A 489 -11.44 18.19 50.31
CA PHE A 489 -12.40 17.61 49.38
C PHE A 489 -13.62 18.54 49.30
N HIS A 490 -13.76 19.27 48.20
CA HIS A 490 -15.05 19.83 47.82
C HIS A 490 -15.85 18.73 47.15
N PHE A 491 -16.82 18.17 47.89
CA PHE A 491 -17.96 17.50 47.28
C PHE A 491 -18.73 18.55 46.48
N HIS A 492 -18.71 18.45 45.15
CA HIS A 492 -19.78 19.03 44.35
C HIS A 492 -20.97 18.08 44.43
N ASP A 493 -22.08 18.57 44.96
CA ASP A 493 -23.39 17.93 44.89
C ASP A 493 -23.77 17.75 43.40
N ASP A 494 -23.96 16.50 42.99
CA ASP A 494 -24.64 16.14 41.76
C ASP A 494 -26.09 16.63 41.82
N LYS A 495 -26.39 17.72 41.11
CA LYS A 495 -27.76 18.02 40.67
C LYS A 495 -27.92 17.63 39.21
N ALA A 496 -28.98 16.87 38.99
CA ALA A 496 -29.44 16.25 37.74
C ALA A 496 -29.25 17.12 36.47
N PRO A 497 -28.97 16.50 35.31
CA PRO A 497 -29.01 17.21 34.05
C PRO A 497 -30.46 17.57 33.72
N VAL A 498 -30.70 18.88 33.56
CA VAL A 498 -31.92 19.41 32.96
C VAL A 498 -31.83 19.23 31.45
N ASP A 499 -32.87 18.57 30.96
CA ASP A 499 -33.26 18.41 29.57
C ASP A 499 -33.27 19.77 28.83
N SER A 500 -32.50 19.88 27.75
CA SER A 500 -32.67 20.96 26.76
C SER A 500 -32.17 20.50 25.39
N SER A 501 -32.94 19.57 24.80
CA SER A 501 -33.00 19.44 23.35
C SER A 501 -33.70 20.66 22.76
N ALA A 502 -32.95 21.56 22.13
CA ALA A 502 -33.46 22.53 21.17
C ALA A 502 -32.37 22.92 20.17
N SER A 503 -32.31 22.12 19.09
CA SER A 503 -32.03 22.51 17.70
C SER A 503 -31.18 23.76 17.46
N LEU A 504 -29.91 23.53 17.11
CA LEU A 504 -29.12 24.38 16.21
C LEU A 504 -28.35 23.45 15.27
N GLU A 505 -29.05 22.94 14.25
CA GLU A 505 -28.42 22.47 13.02
C GLU A 505 -28.05 23.72 12.20
N GLU A 506 -26.87 24.26 12.45
CA GLU A 506 -26.17 25.12 11.48
C GLU A 506 -25.02 24.31 10.88
N ARG A 507 -25.16 24.06 9.58
CA ARG A 507 -24.15 23.48 8.70
C ARG A 507 -22.86 24.29 8.76
N ALA A 508 -21.88 23.79 9.50
CA ALA A 508 -20.48 24.02 9.21
C ALA A 508 -19.98 22.77 8.48
N ASP A 509 -19.88 22.84 7.15
CA ASP A 509 -19.06 21.92 6.35
C ASP A 509 -17.60 22.17 6.78
N GLY A 510 -17.22 21.52 7.89
CA GLY A 510 -15.88 21.57 8.45
C GLY A 510 -14.93 20.80 7.55
N TRP A 511 -13.90 21.49 7.07
CA TRP A 511 -12.72 20.92 6.45
C TRP A 511 -12.25 19.68 7.24
N ARG A 512 -12.25 18.52 6.58
CA ARG A 512 -11.64 17.30 7.09
C ARG A 512 -10.20 17.27 6.59
N PRO A 513 -9.19 17.04 7.44
CA PRO A 513 -7.83 16.86 6.95
C PRO A 513 -7.81 15.72 5.92
N PRO A 514 -6.98 15.83 4.86
CA PRO A 514 -6.82 14.73 3.93
C PRO A 514 -6.35 13.48 4.68
N PRO A 515 -6.82 12.28 4.28
CA PRO A 515 -6.34 11.04 4.85
C PRO A 515 -4.82 10.93 4.73
N PRO A 516 -4.14 10.26 5.68
CA PRO A 516 -2.71 10.00 5.57
C PRO A 516 -2.40 9.31 4.23
N SER A 517 -1.31 9.74 3.60
CA SER A 517 -0.80 9.20 2.35
C SER A 517 0.70 8.95 2.46
N LEU A 518 1.18 7.93 1.76
CA LEU A 518 2.59 7.54 1.71
C LEU A 518 2.96 7.21 0.26
N ASP A 519 4.22 7.46 -0.08
CA ASP A 519 4.77 7.31 -1.45
C ASP A 519 5.20 5.87 -1.74
N GLU A 520 5.72 5.18 -0.72
CA GLU A 520 6.19 3.80 -0.83
C GLU A 520 5.63 2.95 0.31
N PHE A 521 5.34 1.69 0.01
CA PHE A 521 4.92 0.71 1.01
C PHE A 521 5.74 -0.54 0.78
N SER A 522 6.56 -0.90 1.78
CA SER A 522 7.36 -2.12 1.74
C SER A 522 6.50 -3.35 1.47
N GLN A 523 6.93 -4.16 0.51
CA GLN A 523 6.32 -5.45 0.22
C GLN A 523 6.68 -6.47 1.31
N VAL A 524 5.75 -7.38 1.64
CA VAL A 524 6.01 -8.51 2.55
C VAL A 524 5.81 -9.79 1.75
N LEU A 525 6.88 -10.55 1.55
CA LEU A 525 6.86 -11.82 0.80
C LEU A 525 6.37 -12.99 1.65
N TYR A 526 6.73 -13.00 2.93
CA TYR A 526 6.40 -14.10 3.84
C TYR A 526 6.19 -13.60 5.26
N ASN A 527 5.24 -14.18 5.99
CA ASN A 527 4.87 -13.77 7.33
C ASN A 527 4.10 -14.89 8.05
N GLU A 528 4.81 -15.80 8.73
CA GLU A 528 4.19 -16.94 9.43
C GLU A 528 4.96 -17.37 10.68
N VAL A 529 4.33 -18.19 11.54
CA VAL A 529 5.02 -18.92 12.61
C VAL A 529 5.27 -20.36 12.16
N VAL A 530 6.54 -20.73 12.12
CA VAL A 530 7.03 -22.06 11.78
C VAL A 530 7.38 -22.81 13.05
N ARG A 531 7.16 -24.13 13.08
CA ARG A 531 7.54 -24.97 14.22
C ARG A 531 8.92 -25.54 13.99
N LEU A 532 9.91 -25.06 14.74
CA LEU A 532 11.30 -25.47 14.59
C LEU A 532 11.63 -26.62 15.55
N LYS A 533 12.18 -27.72 15.00
CA LYS A 533 12.75 -28.82 15.78
C LYS A 533 14.17 -29.13 15.29
N GLY A 534 15.15 -28.43 15.84
CA GLY A 534 16.53 -28.51 15.39
C GLY A 534 16.76 -27.65 14.16
N VAL A 535 16.52 -28.18 12.94
CA VAL A 535 16.76 -27.47 11.67
C VAL A 535 15.52 -27.57 10.78
N GLU A 536 15.08 -26.45 10.22
CA GLU A 536 14.01 -26.36 9.23
C GLU A 536 14.45 -25.55 8.02
N THR A 537 13.82 -25.79 6.87
CA THR A 537 14.12 -25.10 5.60
C THR A 537 12.83 -24.64 4.95
N LEU A 538 12.74 -23.35 4.66
CA LEU A 538 11.60 -22.70 4.02
C LEU A 538 11.98 -22.35 2.58
N ARG A 539 11.00 -22.42 1.67
CA ARG A 539 11.14 -21.98 0.29
C ARG A 539 10.08 -20.94 -0.01
N ILE A 540 10.51 -19.79 -0.50
CA ILE A 540 9.64 -18.65 -0.76
C ILE A 540 9.94 -18.18 -2.19
N SER A 541 8.90 -17.94 -2.98
CA SER A 541 9.06 -17.37 -4.33
C SER A 541 9.30 -15.87 -4.23
N VAL A 542 10.35 -15.38 -4.88
CA VAL A 542 10.60 -13.94 -5.00
C VAL A 542 9.93 -13.38 -6.26
N PRO A 543 9.47 -12.12 -6.27
CA PRO A 543 8.96 -11.47 -7.46
C PRO A 543 10.01 -11.38 -8.57
N ALA A 544 9.56 -11.09 -9.80
CA ALA A 544 10.45 -10.83 -10.95
C ALA A 544 11.06 -9.42 -10.93
N GLU A 545 10.93 -8.71 -9.81
CA GLU A 545 11.39 -7.33 -9.62
C GLU A 545 12.71 -7.34 -8.84
N ILE A 546 13.56 -6.36 -9.11
CA ILE A 546 14.81 -6.17 -8.37
C ILE A 546 14.50 -5.45 -7.06
N ALA A 547 14.86 -6.06 -5.94
CA ALA A 547 14.62 -5.52 -4.60
C ALA A 547 15.57 -6.15 -3.58
N SER A 548 15.85 -5.45 -2.49
CA SER A 548 16.56 -5.99 -1.33
C SER A 548 15.54 -6.44 -0.29
N TYR A 549 15.71 -7.64 0.25
CA TYR A 549 14.80 -8.21 1.25
C TYR A 549 15.53 -8.49 2.55
N GLU A 550 14.86 -8.16 3.64
CA GLU A 550 15.23 -8.47 5.01
C GLU A 550 14.44 -9.68 5.51
N VAL A 551 15.13 -10.60 6.17
CA VAL A 551 14.55 -11.77 6.82
C VAL A 551 14.74 -11.65 8.32
N ASP A 552 13.66 -11.44 9.05
CA ASP A 552 13.67 -11.43 10.51
C ASP A 552 13.04 -12.71 11.05
N ALA A 553 13.72 -13.37 11.98
CA ALA A 553 13.24 -14.57 12.64
C ALA A 553 13.31 -14.43 14.18
N VAL A 554 12.24 -14.82 14.85
CA VAL A 554 12.10 -14.74 16.32
C VAL A 554 11.67 -16.09 16.87
N LEU A 555 12.56 -16.74 17.60
CA LEU A 555 12.24 -17.93 18.38
C LEU A 555 11.56 -17.50 19.67
N LEU A 556 10.33 -17.97 19.90
CA LEU A 556 9.45 -17.54 20.99
C LEU A 556 9.38 -18.60 22.09
N GLU A 557 9.65 -18.22 23.33
CA GLU A 557 9.64 -19.09 24.50
C GLU A 557 8.91 -18.46 25.70
N GLU A 558 8.50 -19.28 26.67
CA GLU A 558 7.81 -18.81 27.88
C GLU A 558 8.62 -17.79 28.70
N ASP A 559 9.94 -17.90 28.66
CA ASP A 559 10.89 -17.12 29.43
C ASP A 559 11.68 -16.11 28.59
N GLY A 560 11.29 -15.87 27.34
CA GLY A 560 11.90 -14.84 26.47
C GLY A 560 11.83 -15.18 24.99
N TRP A 561 12.66 -14.51 24.19
CA TRP A 561 12.79 -14.78 22.76
C TRP A 561 14.23 -14.60 22.28
N VAL A 562 14.57 -15.25 21.17
CA VAL A 562 15.86 -15.08 20.49
C VAL A 562 15.61 -14.60 19.07
N TYR A 563 16.41 -13.64 18.64
CA TYR A 563 16.25 -12.98 17.35
C TYR A 563 17.43 -13.30 16.43
N ALA A 564 17.13 -13.52 15.16
CA ALA A 564 18.11 -13.63 14.08
C ALA A 564 17.62 -12.80 12.88
N LYS A 565 18.54 -12.14 12.19
CA LYS A 565 18.26 -11.33 11.01
C LYS A 565 19.33 -11.54 9.97
N GLU A 566 18.89 -11.64 8.73
CA GLU A 566 19.73 -11.72 7.54
C GLU A 566 19.08 -10.90 6.43
N HIS A 567 19.81 -10.66 5.34
CA HIS A 567 19.29 -10.01 4.14
C HIS A 567 19.74 -10.76 2.90
N PHE A 568 18.99 -10.59 1.82
CA PHE A 568 19.37 -11.07 0.50
C PHE A 568 18.89 -10.09 -0.56
N ASP A 569 19.64 -10.00 -1.65
CA ASP A 569 19.31 -9.14 -2.78
C ASP A 569 18.70 -9.98 -3.91
N VAL A 570 17.58 -9.50 -4.48
CA VAL A 570 17.05 -10.01 -5.74
C VAL A 570 17.61 -9.14 -6.84
N THR A 571 18.60 -9.66 -7.55
CA THR A 571 19.31 -8.93 -8.61
C THR A 571 19.41 -9.81 -9.84
N SER A 572 19.12 -9.25 -11.01
CA SER A 572 19.67 -9.81 -12.25
C SER A 572 21.10 -9.27 -12.42
N GLY A 573 22.05 -10.10 -12.87
CA GLY A 573 23.42 -9.64 -13.16
C GLY A 573 23.51 -8.50 -14.19
N CYS A 574 22.37 -8.15 -14.81
CA CYS A 574 22.13 -7.02 -15.67
C CYS A 574 20.66 -6.54 -15.50
N PHE A 575 20.45 -5.27 -15.20
CA PHE A 575 19.16 -4.58 -15.29
C PHE A 575 19.16 -3.68 -16.52
N LEU A 576 18.14 -3.80 -17.34
CA LEU A 576 18.01 -3.09 -18.60
C LEU A 576 16.57 -2.55 -18.75
N GLU A 577 16.44 -1.24 -18.93
CA GLU A 577 15.15 -0.58 -19.16
C GLU A 577 15.26 0.42 -20.31
N ILE A 578 14.20 0.54 -21.12
CA ILE A 578 14.05 1.56 -22.16
C ILE A 578 12.97 2.55 -21.73
N LEU A 579 13.37 3.81 -21.58
CA LEU A 579 12.48 4.93 -21.32
C LEU A 579 12.24 5.67 -22.65
N SER A 580 11.09 5.42 -23.28
CA SER A 580 10.65 6.14 -24.48
C SER A 580 9.13 6.31 -24.55
N PRO A 581 8.63 7.30 -25.29
CA PRO A 581 7.19 7.43 -25.53
C PRO A 581 6.62 6.18 -26.23
N SER A 582 5.38 5.81 -25.90
CA SER A 582 4.66 4.69 -26.53
C SER A 582 4.40 4.92 -28.02
N PHE A 583 4.37 6.18 -28.49
CA PHE A 583 4.12 6.55 -29.88
C PHE A 583 4.96 7.76 -30.27
N VAL A 584 5.50 7.75 -31.49
CA VAL A 584 6.25 8.89 -32.04
C VAL A 584 5.89 9.10 -33.51
N HIS A 585 5.88 10.34 -33.98
CA HIS A 585 5.81 10.62 -35.42
C HIS A 585 7.21 10.52 -36.02
N ALA A 586 7.37 9.88 -37.18
CA ALA A 586 8.69 9.67 -37.79
C ALA A 586 9.46 10.97 -38.14
N ASP A 587 8.75 12.09 -38.18
CA ASP A 587 9.33 13.43 -38.40
C ASP A 587 9.61 14.21 -37.10
N ASP A 588 9.29 13.65 -35.94
CA ASP A 588 9.53 14.28 -34.63
C ASP A 588 10.90 13.86 -34.10
N GLY A 589 11.70 14.82 -33.63
CA GLY A 589 12.94 14.51 -32.93
C GLY A 589 12.64 14.16 -31.49
N MET A 590 12.68 12.87 -31.15
CA MET A 590 12.52 12.38 -29.78
C MET A 590 13.76 11.61 -29.35
N LEU A 591 14.17 11.82 -28.11
CA LEU A 591 15.26 11.08 -27.48
C LEU A 591 14.68 10.13 -26.43
N GLY A 592 15.03 8.86 -26.56
CA GLY A 592 14.77 7.83 -25.56
C GLY A 592 16.03 7.60 -24.75
N LYS A 593 15.88 6.91 -23.62
CA LYS A 593 16.98 6.51 -22.76
C LYS A 593 16.98 5.00 -22.57
N ILE A 594 18.17 4.43 -22.45
CA ILE A 594 18.41 3.07 -22.01
C ILE A 594 19.12 3.20 -20.66
N VAL A 595 18.47 2.70 -19.62
CA VAL A 595 19.08 2.61 -18.28
C VAL A 595 19.64 1.21 -18.14
N LEU A 596 20.94 1.12 -17.89
CA LEU A 596 21.66 -0.13 -17.74
C LEU A 596 22.40 -0.15 -16.41
N LEU A 597 22.20 -1.20 -15.63
CA LEU A 597 23.04 -1.57 -14.50
C LEU A 597 23.59 -2.98 -14.76
N VAL A 598 24.91 -3.15 -14.82
CA VAL A 598 25.55 -4.43 -15.12
C VAL A 598 26.69 -4.74 -14.15
N GLU A 599 26.75 -5.98 -13.67
CA GLU A 599 27.80 -6.41 -12.75
C GLU A 599 29.09 -6.82 -13.47
N THR A 600 28.95 -7.41 -14.65
CA THR A 600 30.03 -7.94 -15.47
C THR A 600 30.60 -6.84 -16.36
N LEU A 601 31.84 -6.43 -16.07
CA LEU A 601 32.56 -5.43 -16.84
C LEU A 601 33.85 -6.00 -17.46
N PRO A 602 34.27 -5.48 -18.62
CA PRO A 602 33.53 -4.52 -19.44
C PRO A 602 32.34 -5.17 -20.15
N CYS A 603 31.29 -4.38 -20.45
CA CYS A 603 30.11 -4.84 -21.18
C CYS A 603 29.99 -4.13 -22.54
N ARG A 604 29.16 -4.63 -23.45
CA ARG A 604 28.81 -3.96 -24.71
C ARG A 604 27.31 -3.89 -24.85
N VAL A 605 26.78 -2.70 -25.16
CA VAL A 605 25.35 -2.48 -25.41
C VAL A 605 25.14 -2.23 -26.88
N SER A 606 24.15 -2.90 -27.45
CA SER A 606 23.77 -2.72 -28.85
C SER A 606 22.27 -2.64 -28.98
N CYS A 607 21.81 -1.72 -29.81
CA CYS A 607 20.40 -1.43 -30.02
C CYS A 607 20.09 -1.54 -31.52
N TRP A 608 18.97 -2.17 -31.86
CA TRP A 608 18.48 -2.32 -33.22
C TRP A 608 17.03 -1.86 -33.30
N LEU A 609 16.68 -1.17 -34.38
CA LEU A 609 15.34 -0.81 -34.79
C LEU A 609 14.99 -1.61 -36.05
N ASP A 610 14.02 -2.52 -35.97
CA ASP A 610 13.60 -3.39 -37.07
C ASP A 610 14.79 -4.10 -37.75
N GLY A 611 15.75 -4.56 -36.93
CA GLY A 611 17.00 -5.21 -37.36
C GLY A 611 18.09 -4.26 -37.86
N THR A 612 17.85 -2.95 -37.90
CA THR A 612 18.84 -1.93 -38.29
C THR A 612 19.52 -1.34 -37.04
N PRO A 613 20.86 -1.30 -36.95
CA PRO A 613 21.55 -0.71 -35.80
C PRO A 613 21.15 0.74 -35.51
N VAL A 614 20.93 1.06 -34.23
CA VAL A 614 20.61 2.40 -33.72
C VAL A 614 21.84 2.98 -33.02
N GLU A 615 22.08 4.27 -33.24
CA GLU A 615 23.19 4.98 -32.62
C GLU A 615 22.88 5.31 -31.14
N LEU A 616 23.79 4.93 -30.25
CA LEU A 616 23.70 5.20 -28.81
C LEU A 616 24.65 6.34 -28.42
N TYR A 617 24.24 7.13 -27.44
CA TYR A 617 24.98 8.29 -26.94
C TYR A 617 25.12 8.24 -25.43
N ASP A 618 26.35 8.25 -24.94
CA ASP A 618 26.70 8.37 -23.53
C ASP A 618 27.05 9.84 -23.23
N ASN A 619 26.21 10.54 -22.45
CA ASN A 619 26.40 11.96 -22.13
C ASN A 619 26.66 12.84 -23.38
N GLY A 620 25.95 12.54 -24.48
CA GLY A 620 26.09 13.22 -25.77
C GLY A 620 27.29 12.77 -26.62
N ARG A 621 28.15 11.89 -26.11
CA ARG A 621 29.22 11.22 -26.87
C ARG A 621 28.65 10.01 -27.58
N LYS A 622 28.73 10.00 -28.91
CA LYS A 622 28.36 8.83 -29.72
C LYS A 622 29.26 7.63 -29.39
N LEU A 623 28.64 6.49 -29.10
CA LEU A 623 29.31 5.22 -28.87
C LEU A 623 29.55 4.48 -30.19
N ALA A 624 30.70 3.81 -30.33
CA ALA A 624 30.87 2.85 -31.41
C ALA A 624 30.06 1.57 -31.10
N PHE A 625 29.53 0.92 -32.13
CA PHE A 625 28.65 -0.25 -31.98
C PHE A 625 29.33 -1.47 -31.34
N ASP A 626 30.66 -1.53 -31.42
CA ASP A 626 31.55 -2.53 -30.84
C ASP A 626 32.32 -2.02 -29.61
N GLU A 627 31.95 -0.85 -29.09
CA GLU A 627 32.61 -0.25 -27.94
C GLU A 627 32.24 -0.98 -26.64
N PHE A 628 33.27 -1.32 -25.87
CA PHE A 628 33.12 -1.87 -24.52
C PHE A 628 33.07 -0.73 -23.50
N LEU A 629 32.08 -0.78 -22.62
CA LEU A 629 31.82 0.16 -21.55
C LEU A 629 32.37 -0.38 -20.24
N GLU A 630 32.95 0.51 -19.43
CA GLU A 630 33.68 0.18 -18.19
C GLU A 630 32.92 0.64 -16.94
N GLU A 631 31.72 1.20 -17.10
CA GLU A 631 30.89 1.72 -16.00
C GLU A 631 29.76 0.76 -15.68
N ARG A 632 29.49 0.56 -14.39
CA ARG A 632 28.44 -0.35 -13.92
C ARG A 632 27.03 0.20 -14.16
N VAL A 633 26.86 1.51 -14.06
CA VAL A 633 25.58 2.21 -14.25
C VAL A 633 25.74 3.17 -15.42
N LEU A 634 24.87 3.04 -16.41
CA LEU A 634 24.93 3.80 -17.65
C LEU A 634 23.52 4.30 -18.02
N GLU A 635 23.46 5.56 -18.46
CA GLU A 635 22.28 6.12 -19.11
C GLU A 635 22.65 6.46 -20.55
N LEU A 636 22.18 5.66 -21.50
CA LEU A 636 22.46 5.84 -22.92
C LEU A 636 21.25 6.46 -23.61
N SER A 637 21.43 7.56 -24.33
CA SER A 637 20.37 8.17 -25.12
C SER A 637 20.41 7.69 -26.58
N PHE A 638 19.24 7.66 -27.22
CA PHE A 638 19.10 7.27 -28.63
C PHE A 638 17.93 8.00 -29.29
N SER A 639 17.95 8.10 -30.63
CA SER A 639 16.83 8.67 -31.38
C SER A 639 15.67 7.69 -31.44
N VAL A 640 14.52 8.10 -30.94
CA VAL A 640 13.29 7.29 -30.96
C VAL A 640 12.55 7.51 -32.28
N MET A 641 12.18 6.40 -32.90
CA MET A 641 11.46 6.28 -34.17
C MET A 641 10.44 5.15 -34.02
N PRO A 642 9.33 5.18 -34.77
CA PRO A 642 8.40 4.04 -34.78
C PRO A 642 9.07 2.74 -35.22
N GLY A 643 8.79 1.64 -34.51
CA GLY A 643 9.25 0.30 -34.86
C GLY A 643 9.61 -0.56 -33.65
N HIS A 644 10.28 -1.69 -33.93
CA HIS A 644 10.73 -2.66 -32.93
C HIS A 644 12.16 -2.39 -32.48
N TYR A 645 12.31 -1.97 -31.24
CA TYR A 645 13.60 -1.89 -30.58
C TYR A 645 13.97 -3.23 -29.95
N VAL A 646 15.19 -3.68 -30.23
CA VAL A 646 15.84 -4.79 -29.52
C VAL A 646 17.12 -4.23 -28.95
N VAL A 647 17.31 -4.33 -27.64
CA VAL A 647 18.55 -3.94 -26.96
C VAL A 647 19.17 -5.19 -26.39
N LYS A 648 20.43 -5.42 -26.69
CA LYS A 648 21.21 -6.55 -26.19
C LYS A 648 22.44 -6.08 -25.46
N VAL A 649 22.72 -6.73 -24.33
CA VAL A 649 23.91 -6.51 -23.52
C VAL A 649 24.79 -7.73 -23.63
N PHE A 650 26.08 -7.52 -23.91
CA PHE A 650 27.07 -8.59 -24.06
C PHE A 650 28.19 -8.41 -23.03
N ASP A 651 28.72 -9.54 -22.53
CA ASP A 651 29.91 -9.55 -21.71
C ASP A 651 31.19 -9.42 -22.56
N ARG A 652 32.35 -9.45 -21.90
CA ARG A 652 33.67 -9.42 -22.53
C ARG A 652 33.94 -10.57 -23.51
N ASP A 653 33.32 -11.72 -23.28
CA ASP A 653 33.45 -12.93 -24.10
C ASP A 653 32.41 -12.98 -25.24
N GLU A 654 31.70 -11.87 -25.46
CA GLU A 654 30.60 -11.70 -26.43
C GLU A 654 29.40 -12.63 -26.19
N GLN A 655 29.22 -13.10 -24.95
CA GLN A 655 28.02 -13.82 -24.55
C GLN A 655 26.92 -12.81 -24.22
N GLU A 656 25.71 -13.09 -24.70
CA GLU A 656 24.52 -12.28 -24.41
C GLU A 656 24.19 -12.43 -22.92
N ILE A 657 24.26 -11.32 -22.18
CA ILE A 657 23.89 -11.24 -20.76
C ILE A 657 22.38 -11.06 -20.63
N ASP A 658 21.82 -10.15 -21.43
CA ASP A 658 20.40 -9.81 -21.39
C ASP A 658 19.91 -9.23 -22.74
N THR A 659 18.61 -9.37 -23.01
CA THR A 659 17.92 -8.81 -24.17
C THR A 659 16.56 -8.22 -23.77
N LEU A 660 16.35 -6.94 -24.09
CA LEU A 660 15.08 -6.26 -23.94
C LEU A 660 14.47 -5.94 -25.32
N GLU A 661 13.20 -6.26 -25.48
CA GLU A 661 12.40 -5.83 -26.63
C GLU A 661 11.44 -4.71 -26.23
N HIS A 662 11.39 -3.64 -27.03
CA HIS A 662 10.49 -2.51 -26.81
C HIS A 662 9.86 -2.06 -28.12
N TRP A 663 8.59 -1.65 -28.10
CA TRP A 663 7.86 -1.25 -29.29
C TRP A 663 7.42 0.19 -29.18
N VAL A 664 7.76 0.98 -30.20
CA VAL A 664 7.29 2.37 -30.32
C VAL A 664 6.31 2.41 -31.47
N GLY A 665 5.05 2.74 -31.17
CA GLY A 665 3.98 2.84 -32.16
C GLY A 665 4.16 4.00 -33.12
N GLY A 666 3.72 3.81 -34.36
CA GLY A 666 3.61 4.90 -35.33
C GLY A 666 2.52 5.89 -34.93
N TRP A 667 2.73 7.17 -35.22
CA TRP A 667 1.73 8.20 -34.93
C TRP A 667 0.39 7.94 -35.63
N GLY A 668 -0.70 7.92 -34.87
CA GLY A 668 -2.04 7.58 -35.38
C GLY A 668 -2.24 6.09 -35.67
N GLU A 669 -1.30 5.24 -35.24
CA GLU A 669 -1.37 3.79 -35.32
C GLU A 669 -1.14 3.17 -33.95
N ARG A 670 -1.70 1.99 -33.73
CA ARG A 670 -1.44 1.19 -32.54
C ARG A 670 -1.16 -0.23 -32.96
N THR A 671 0.01 -0.72 -32.60
CA THR A 671 0.38 -2.11 -32.76
C THR A 671 -0.01 -2.86 -31.50
N GLU A 672 -0.90 -3.82 -31.65
CA GLU A 672 -1.43 -4.63 -30.56
C GLU A 672 -1.06 -6.10 -30.79
N GLN A 673 -0.74 -6.81 -29.71
CA GLN A 673 -0.61 -8.26 -29.75
C GLN A 673 -2.01 -8.87 -29.61
N HIS A 674 -2.56 -9.31 -30.74
CA HIS A 674 -3.82 -10.04 -30.76
C HIS A 674 -3.55 -11.50 -30.44
N HIS A 675 -4.18 -11.98 -29.38
CA HIS A 675 -4.25 -13.40 -29.13
C HIS A 675 -5.60 -13.89 -29.66
N THR A 676 -5.56 -14.61 -30.78
CA THR A 676 -6.75 -15.08 -31.48
C THR A 676 -6.94 -16.56 -31.16
N LEU A 677 -8.18 -16.93 -30.81
CA LEU A 677 -8.61 -18.31 -30.76
C LEU A 677 -8.99 -18.77 -32.18
N CYS A 678 -8.75 -20.02 -32.50
CA CYS A 678 -9.22 -20.63 -33.75
C CYS A 678 -10.05 -21.85 -33.37
N TRP A 679 -11.34 -21.80 -33.68
CA TRP A 679 -12.25 -22.94 -33.58
C TRP A 679 -12.21 -23.72 -34.89
N LEU A 680 -11.83 -24.99 -34.81
CA LEU A 680 -11.64 -25.84 -35.98
C LEU A 680 -12.60 -27.02 -35.92
N GLU A 681 -13.48 -27.07 -36.91
CA GLU A 681 -14.43 -28.16 -37.13
C GLU A 681 -13.79 -29.33 -37.88
N THR A 682 -14.49 -30.47 -37.93
CA THR A 682 -14.04 -31.63 -38.71
C THR A 682 -13.81 -31.26 -40.18
N GLY A 683 -12.62 -31.54 -40.69
CA GLY A 683 -12.16 -31.19 -42.04
C GLY A 683 -11.47 -29.83 -42.16
N ALA A 684 -11.41 -29.03 -41.09
CA ALA A 684 -10.67 -27.76 -41.09
C ALA A 684 -9.16 -28.01 -41.07
N GLN A 685 -8.41 -27.13 -41.74
CA GLN A 685 -6.95 -27.19 -41.84
C GLN A 685 -6.35 -25.81 -41.54
N LEU A 686 -5.28 -25.79 -40.75
CA LEU A 686 -4.40 -24.63 -40.56
C LEU A 686 -2.97 -24.98 -40.93
N SER A 687 -2.25 -24.02 -41.50
CA SER A 687 -0.85 -24.16 -41.92
C SER A 687 -0.02 -22.95 -41.49
N ASP A 688 1.30 -23.17 -41.40
CA ASP A 688 2.35 -22.26 -40.90
C ASP A 688 2.38 -20.86 -41.52
N GLU A 689 1.72 -20.64 -42.67
CA GLU A 689 1.56 -19.29 -43.26
C GLU A 689 0.90 -18.28 -42.31
N GLN A 690 0.21 -18.74 -41.25
CA GLN A 690 -0.44 -17.90 -40.24
C GLN A 690 0.33 -17.82 -38.91
N GLY A 691 1.55 -18.38 -38.86
CA GLY A 691 2.39 -18.44 -37.66
C GLY A 691 2.11 -19.66 -36.77
N PRO A 692 2.95 -19.88 -35.74
CA PRO A 692 2.86 -21.06 -34.87
C PRO A 692 1.56 -21.06 -34.05
N PHE A 693 0.95 -22.24 -33.92
CA PHE A 693 -0.30 -22.42 -33.18
C PHE A 693 -0.05 -23.10 -31.83
N VAL A 694 -0.67 -22.60 -30.76
CA VAL A 694 -0.64 -23.23 -29.45
C VAL A 694 -1.87 -24.13 -29.29
N PRO A 695 -1.71 -25.44 -29.09
CA PRO A 695 -2.83 -26.35 -28.89
C PRO A 695 -3.50 -26.12 -27.54
N LEU A 696 -4.83 -25.97 -27.52
CA LEU A 696 -5.59 -25.77 -26.28
C LEU A 696 -6.36 -27.03 -25.90
N GLY A 697 -6.00 -27.63 -24.76
CA GLY A 697 -6.79 -28.73 -24.17
C GLY A 697 -7.96 -28.26 -23.32
N ARG A 698 -7.97 -26.98 -22.94
CA ARG A 698 -8.91 -26.35 -22.01
C ARG A 698 -9.07 -24.87 -22.34
N LEU A 699 -10.28 -24.33 -22.21
CA LEU A 699 -10.56 -22.89 -22.38
C LEU A 699 -10.71 -22.16 -21.04
N GLU A 700 -10.70 -22.86 -19.90
CA GLU A 700 -10.75 -22.22 -18.58
C GLU A 700 -9.67 -21.12 -18.36
N PRO A 701 -8.41 -21.27 -18.82
CA PRO A 701 -7.43 -20.19 -18.72
C PRO A 701 -7.85 -18.91 -19.45
N TRP A 702 -8.49 -19.07 -20.62
CA TRP A 702 -9.00 -17.98 -21.44
C TRP A 702 -10.24 -17.32 -20.85
N ILE A 703 -11.18 -18.12 -20.34
CA ILE A 703 -12.33 -17.62 -19.59
C ILE A 703 -11.84 -16.77 -18.42
N ARG A 704 -10.86 -17.28 -17.67
CA ARG A 704 -10.26 -16.56 -16.55
C ARG A 704 -9.58 -15.26 -17.01
N GLN A 705 -8.85 -15.25 -18.11
CA GLN A 705 -8.19 -14.04 -18.63
C GLN A 705 -9.22 -12.96 -18.98
N VAL A 706 -10.24 -13.29 -19.78
CA VAL A 706 -11.32 -12.35 -20.15
C VAL A 706 -12.08 -11.90 -18.90
N ALA A 707 -12.36 -12.82 -17.96
CA ALA A 707 -13.05 -12.53 -16.72
C ALA A 707 -12.25 -11.58 -15.81
N ARG A 708 -10.93 -11.79 -15.69
CA ARG A 708 -10.01 -10.92 -14.94
C ARG A 708 -10.02 -9.51 -15.51
N HIS A 709 -9.86 -9.39 -16.83
CA HIS A 709 -9.84 -8.08 -17.47
C HIS A 709 -11.12 -7.30 -17.18
N VAL A 710 -12.29 -7.91 -17.44
CA VAL A 710 -13.57 -7.25 -17.20
C VAL A 710 -13.75 -6.90 -15.72
N ALA A 711 -13.41 -7.80 -14.78
CA ALA A 711 -13.53 -7.55 -13.35
C ALA A 711 -12.62 -6.42 -12.83
N LEU A 712 -11.41 -6.32 -13.38
CA LEU A 712 -10.38 -5.34 -13.01
C LEU A 712 -10.59 -3.97 -13.66
N MET A 713 -11.53 -3.83 -14.60
CA MET A 713 -11.84 -2.53 -15.19
C MET A 713 -12.20 -1.49 -14.10
N PRO A 714 -11.82 -0.22 -14.28
CA PRO A 714 -12.19 0.85 -13.37
C PRO A 714 -13.71 0.89 -13.13
N PRO A 715 -14.15 1.23 -11.90
CA PRO A 715 -15.57 1.29 -11.59
C PRO A 715 -16.32 2.25 -12.52
N GLY A 716 -17.38 1.75 -13.13
CA GLY A 716 -18.12 2.39 -14.20
C GLY A 716 -19.57 2.69 -13.86
N ASN A 717 -20.41 2.68 -14.90
CA ASN A 717 -21.87 2.78 -14.77
C ASN A 717 -22.50 1.45 -14.30
N CYS A 718 -23.82 1.43 -14.06
CA CYS A 718 -24.50 0.23 -13.57
C CYS A 718 -24.40 -1.02 -14.47
N GLU A 719 -24.31 -0.87 -15.80
CA GLU A 719 -24.09 -2.00 -16.71
C GLU A 719 -22.69 -2.56 -16.52
N GLN A 720 -21.68 -1.69 -16.49
CA GLN A 720 -20.28 -2.08 -16.32
C GLN A 720 -20.06 -2.76 -14.96
N GLU A 721 -20.69 -2.28 -13.89
CA GLU A 721 -20.62 -2.95 -12.57
C GLU A 721 -21.30 -4.33 -12.58
N ALA A 722 -22.44 -4.47 -13.27
CA ALA A 722 -23.08 -5.78 -13.43
C ALA A 722 -22.24 -6.74 -14.28
N ALA A 723 -21.57 -6.24 -15.31
CA ALA A 723 -20.59 -7.00 -16.09
C ALA A 723 -19.40 -7.44 -15.24
N ARG A 724 -18.86 -6.56 -14.38
CA ARG A 724 -17.80 -6.88 -13.41
C ARG A 724 -18.22 -7.97 -12.43
N VAL A 725 -19.44 -7.91 -11.91
CA VAL A 725 -19.99 -8.97 -11.05
C VAL A 725 -20.06 -10.30 -11.79
N ARG A 726 -20.61 -10.31 -13.01
CA ARG A 726 -20.70 -11.52 -13.85
C ARG A 726 -19.33 -12.11 -14.18
N ALA A 727 -18.36 -11.26 -14.49
CA ALA A 727 -16.99 -11.64 -14.80
C ALA A 727 -16.26 -12.16 -13.55
N SER A 728 -16.39 -11.49 -12.41
CA SER A 728 -15.78 -11.92 -11.14
C SER A 728 -16.25 -13.33 -10.75
N MET A 729 -17.51 -13.67 -11.00
CA MET A 729 -17.99 -15.04 -10.77
C MET A 729 -17.36 -16.05 -11.73
N ALA A 730 -17.23 -15.73 -13.02
CA ALA A 730 -16.51 -16.59 -13.98
C ALA A 730 -15.03 -16.78 -13.61
N TRP A 731 -14.41 -15.73 -13.06
CA TRP A 731 -13.04 -15.80 -12.54
C TRP A 731 -12.96 -16.79 -11.38
N VAL A 732 -13.82 -16.66 -10.37
CA VAL A 732 -13.83 -17.60 -9.22
C VAL A 732 -14.07 -19.04 -9.68
N GLU A 733 -14.97 -19.28 -10.64
CA GLU A 733 -15.23 -20.60 -11.21
C GLU A 733 -14.02 -21.22 -11.93
N CYS A 734 -13.15 -20.38 -12.53
CA CYS A 734 -11.98 -20.81 -13.30
C CYS A 734 -10.65 -20.59 -12.55
N ALA A 735 -10.71 -20.26 -11.26
CA ALA A 735 -9.53 -19.99 -10.44
C ALA A 735 -8.64 -21.23 -10.32
N GLN A 736 -7.32 -21.03 -10.41
CA GLN A 736 -6.35 -22.14 -10.32
C GLN A 736 -5.87 -22.41 -8.90
N SER A 737 -6.07 -21.45 -7.99
CA SER A 737 -5.68 -21.55 -6.59
C SER A 737 -6.73 -20.92 -5.70
N ARG A 738 -6.63 -21.18 -4.39
CA ARG A 738 -7.50 -20.55 -3.39
C ARG A 738 -7.29 -19.03 -3.34
N GLU A 739 -6.05 -18.56 -3.47
CA GLU A 739 -5.72 -17.14 -3.49
C GLU A 739 -6.31 -16.44 -4.72
N ASP A 740 -6.21 -17.06 -5.91
CA ASP A 740 -6.80 -16.57 -7.16
C ASP A 740 -8.35 -16.46 -7.03
N ALA A 741 -8.96 -17.46 -6.39
CA ALA A 741 -10.38 -17.44 -6.06
C ALA A 741 -10.74 -16.33 -5.06
N GLU A 742 -9.93 -16.12 -4.02
CA GLU A 742 -10.13 -15.05 -3.02
C GLU A 742 -10.02 -13.65 -3.65
N LYS A 743 -9.11 -13.45 -4.62
CA LYS A 743 -9.02 -12.22 -5.43
C LYS A 743 -10.30 -12.00 -6.26
N GLY A 744 -10.77 -13.03 -6.98
CA GLY A 744 -12.03 -12.95 -7.70
C GLY A 744 -13.24 -12.66 -6.79
N MET A 745 -13.27 -13.25 -5.59
CA MET A 745 -14.28 -13.01 -4.57
C MET A 745 -14.25 -11.57 -4.02
N HIS A 746 -13.06 -10.97 -3.90
CA HIS A 746 -12.91 -9.58 -3.50
C HIS A 746 -13.57 -8.64 -4.51
N PHE A 747 -13.28 -8.79 -5.81
CA PHE A 747 -13.89 -7.97 -6.87
C PHE A 747 -15.39 -8.21 -7.01
N LEU A 748 -15.86 -9.44 -6.79
CA LEU A 748 -17.30 -9.75 -6.73
C LEU A 748 -17.99 -8.93 -5.63
N ARG A 749 -17.40 -8.87 -4.42
CA ARG A 749 -17.94 -8.10 -3.30
C ARG A 749 -17.98 -6.61 -3.62
N LEU A 750 -16.88 -6.04 -4.12
CA LEU A 750 -16.82 -4.62 -4.48
C LEU A 750 -17.86 -4.24 -5.55
N GLY A 751 -18.03 -5.07 -6.57
CA GLY A 751 -19.03 -4.85 -7.62
C GLY A 751 -20.46 -4.88 -7.06
N LEU A 752 -20.76 -5.80 -6.14
CA LEU A 752 -22.07 -5.89 -5.49
C LEU A 752 -22.37 -4.69 -4.59
N GLU A 753 -21.44 -4.32 -3.72
CA GLU A 753 -21.58 -3.13 -2.85
C GLU A 753 -21.85 -1.86 -3.68
N ARG A 754 -21.18 -1.74 -4.83
CA ARG A 754 -21.40 -0.62 -5.74
C ARG A 754 -22.74 -0.68 -6.45
N LEU A 755 -23.19 -1.84 -6.92
CA LEU A 755 -24.53 -1.99 -7.50
C LEU A 755 -25.64 -1.71 -6.49
N GLU A 756 -25.46 -2.11 -5.22
CA GLU A 756 -26.39 -1.77 -4.14
C GLU A 756 -26.50 -0.26 -3.96
N ALA A 757 -25.36 0.46 -3.99
CA ALA A 757 -25.34 1.93 -3.93
C ALA A 757 -26.01 2.60 -5.14
N LEU A 758 -26.05 1.93 -6.30
CA LEU A 758 -26.73 2.40 -7.51
C LEU A 758 -28.22 2.02 -7.56
N MET A 759 -28.68 1.11 -6.71
CA MET A 759 -30.05 0.59 -6.73
C MET A 759 -31.08 1.64 -6.28
N LEU A 760 -32.20 1.74 -7.00
CA LEU A 760 -33.26 2.70 -6.69
C LEU A 760 -34.32 2.12 -5.75
N PRO A 761 -34.93 2.92 -4.84
CA PRO A 761 -35.92 2.43 -3.87
C PRO A 761 -37.19 1.76 -4.43
N ARG A 762 -37.46 1.91 -5.74
CA ARG A 762 -38.63 1.31 -6.43
C ARG A 762 -38.22 0.27 -7.48
N GLY A 763 -36.98 -0.22 -7.42
CA GLY A 763 -36.37 -1.05 -8.46
C GLY A 763 -35.66 -0.23 -9.53
N GLY A 764 -34.77 -0.89 -10.27
CA GLY A 764 -33.85 -0.31 -11.24
C GLY A 764 -32.53 0.21 -10.64
N PHE A 765 -31.65 0.68 -11.52
CA PHE A 765 -30.35 1.25 -11.20
C PHE A 765 -30.22 2.69 -11.70
N ARG A 766 -29.49 3.52 -10.96
CA ARG A 766 -28.92 4.78 -11.47
C ARG A 766 -27.83 4.50 -12.49
N TYR A 767 -27.60 5.41 -13.43
CA TYR A 767 -26.51 5.25 -14.38
C TYR A 767 -25.14 5.32 -13.67
N LEU A 768 -24.92 6.36 -12.86
CA LEU A 768 -23.73 6.62 -12.06
C LEU A 768 -24.12 7.17 -10.67
N PRO A 769 -23.20 7.22 -9.70
CA PRO A 769 -23.44 7.91 -8.44
C PRO A 769 -23.85 9.36 -8.69
N GLY A 770 -25.01 9.77 -8.15
CA GLY A 770 -25.55 11.13 -8.32
C GLY A 770 -26.17 11.43 -9.70
N ALA A 771 -26.08 10.52 -10.67
CA ALA A 771 -26.68 10.71 -11.99
C ALA A 771 -28.14 10.21 -12.05
N ASP A 772 -28.85 10.66 -13.07
CA ASP A 772 -30.20 10.20 -13.39
C ASP A 772 -30.21 8.74 -13.84
N HIS A 773 -31.42 8.19 -13.87
CA HIS A 773 -31.69 6.85 -14.35
C HIS A 773 -31.68 6.80 -15.90
N LEU A 774 -30.87 5.91 -16.49
CA LEU A 774 -30.90 5.58 -17.91
C LEU A 774 -31.43 4.14 -18.12
N PRO A 775 -32.67 3.96 -18.63
CA PRO A 775 -33.32 2.65 -18.72
C PRO A 775 -32.49 1.57 -19.41
N THR A 776 -31.89 1.88 -20.56
CA THR A 776 -31.17 0.89 -21.38
C THR A 776 -30.05 0.20 -20.59
N PHE A 777 -29.16 0.98 -19.96
CA PHE A 777 -28.05 0.44 -19.16
C PHE A 777 -28.54 -0.31 -17.93
N GLY A 778 -29.59 0.17 -17.26
CA GLY A 778 -30.18 -0.54 -16.13
C GLY A 778 -30.83 -1.88 -16.52
N MET A 779 -31.46 -1.94 -17.69
CA MET A 779 -32.02 -3.19 -18.24
C MET A 779 -30.91 -4.19 -18.60
N ASP A 780 -29.80 -3.72 -19.17
CA ASP A 780 -28.66 -4.59 -19.48
C ASP A 780 -27.93 -5.06 -18.22
N ALA A 781 -27.80 -4.20 -17.20
CA ALA A 781 -27.32 -4.58 -15.88
C ALA A 781 -28.15 -5.75 -15.29
N VAL A 782 -29.48 -5.62 -15.29
CA VAL A 782 -30.38 -6.71 -14.84
C VAL A 782 -30.14 -8.01 -15.61
N ARG A 783 -29.98 -7.93 -16.94
CA ARG A 783 -29.74 -9.11 -17.77
C ARG A 783 -28.39 -9.77 -17.46
N HIS A 784 -27.32 -9.00 -17.25
CA HIS A 784 -26.00 -9.53 -16.86
C HIS A 784 -26.05 -10.23 -15.50
N LEU A 785 -26.79 -9.67 -14.53
CA LEU A 785 -26.98 -10.30 -13.23
C LEU A 785 -27.84 -11.57 -13.31
N TRP A 786 -28.85 -11.64 -14.19
CA TRP A 786 -29.56 -12.89 -14.44
C TRP A 786 -28.72 -13.95 -15.15
N GLU A 787 -27.74 -13.54 -15.95
CA GLU A 787 -26.82 -14.44 -16.66
C GLU A 787 -25.83 -15.14 -15.74
N VAL A 788 -25.65 -14.64 -14.51
CA VAL A 788 -24.97 -15.40 -13.45
C VAL A 788 -25.69 -16.73 -13.18
N ALA A 789 -27.01 -16.80 -13.40
CA ALA A 789 -27.81 -17.99 -13.18
C ALA A 789 -27.75 -19.04 -14.29
N LEU A 790 -26.99 -18.80 -15.36
CA LEU A 790 -26.87 -19.70 -16.50
C LEU A 790 -25.83 -20.79 -16.23
N PRO A 791 -25.93 -21.95 -16.92
CA PRO A 791 -25.09 -23.10 -16.65
C PRO A 791 -23.58 -22.82 -16.82
N GLY A 792 -22.90 -22.70 -15.69
CA GLY A 792 -21.48 -22.96 -15.44
C GLY A 792 -21.37 -23.98 -14.32
N ARG A 793 -20.18 -24.47 -13.97
CA ARG A 793 -19.97 -25.51 -12.93
C ARG A 793 -20.26 -24.96 -11.50
N ALA A 794 -21.46 -24.46 -11.24
CA ALA A 794 -21.91 -23.92 -9.96
C ALA A 794 -21.86 -24.94 -8.81
N ASP A 795 -21.80 -26.24 -9.13
CA ASP A 795 -21.64 -27.31 -8.14
C ASP A 795 -20.25 -27.34 -7.48
N SER A 796 -19.26 -26.58 -7.98
CA SER A 796 -17.86 -26.70 -7.55
C SER A 796 -17.51 -25.91 -6.27
N HIS A 797 -18.18 -24.79 -6.00
CA HIS A 797 -17.81 -23.88 -4.91
C HIS A 797 -19.00 -23.51 -4.04
N GLN A 798 -19.13 -24.20 -2.90
CA GLN A 798 -20.13 -23.90 -1.86
C GLN A 798 -20.10 -22.43 -1.41
N ALA A 799 -18.94 -21.77 -1.52
CA ALA A 799 -18.75 -20.36 -1.24
C ALA A 799 -19.55 -19.43 -2.18
N LEU A 800 -19.74 -19.78 -3.46
CA LEU A 800 -20.47 -18.97 -4.43
C LEU A 800 -21.99 -19.05 -4.28
N ALA A 801 -22.51 -20.10 -3.63
CA ALA A 801 -23.95 -20.34 -3.54
C ALA A 801 -24.72 -19.23 -2.80
N MET A 802 -24.09 -18.58 -1.81
CA MET A 802 -24.68 -17.41 -1.14
C MET A 802 -24.73 -16.20 -2.07
N TRP A 803 -23.60 -15.84 -2.67
CA TRP A 803 -23.49 -14.69 -3.57
C TRP A 803 -24.40 -14.80 -4.79
N PHE A 804 -24.53 -16.00 -5.34
CA PHE A 804 -25.48 -16.28 -6.42
C PHE A 804 -26.91 -15.86 -6.06
N ARG A 805 -27.34 -16.17 -4.83
CA ARG A 805 -28.68 -15.82 -4.36
C ARG A 805 -28.85 -14.31 -4.27
N ASP A 806 -27.84 -13.61 -3.76
CA ASP A 806 -27.87 -12.16 -3.58
C ASP A 806 -27.87 -11.43 -4.93
N VAL A 807 -27.03 -11.87 -5.88
CA VAL A 807 -27.01 -11.38 -7.26
C VAL A 807 -28.36 -11.55 -7.94
N VAL A 808 -28.95 -12.75 -7.88
CA VAL A 808 -30.24 -13.03 -8.52
C VAL A 808 -31.36 -12.25 -7.85
N HIS A 809 -31.34 -12.13 -6.52
CA HIS A 809 -32.31 -11.32 -5.78
C HIS A 809 -32.22 -9.84 -6.20
N MET A 810 -31.02 -9.29 -6.31
CA MET A 810 -30.80 -7.93 -6.78
C MET A 810 -31.34 -7.73 -8.21
N ALA A 811 -31.06 -8.68 -9.11
CA ALA A 811 -31.59 -8.66 -10.47
C ALA A 811 -33.12 -8.66 -10.49
N ASP A 812 -33.75 -9.53 -9.69
CA ASP A 812 -35.20 -9.64 -9.58
C ASP A 812 -35.83 -8.36 -9.01
N GLU A 813 -35.29 -7.76 -7.96
CA GLU A 813 -35.75 -6.47 -7.44
C GLU A 813 -35.57 -5.35 -8.48
N ALA A 814 -34.41 -5.28 -9.12
CA ALA A 814 -34.14 -4.24 -10.12
C ALA A 814 -35.05 -4.38 -11.35
N SER A 815 -35.34 -5.60 -11.79
CA SER A 815 -36.21 -5.90 -12.93
C SER A 815 -37.63 -5.32 -12.82
N LYS A 816 -38.16 -5.19 -11.59
CA LYS A 816 -39.49 -4.63 -11.34
C LYS A 816 -39.59 -3.18 -11.81
N GLY A 817 -38.50 -2.41 -11.69
CA GLY A 817 -38.40 -1.04 -12.19
C GLY A 817 -38.53 -0.93 -13.71
N TYR A 818 -38.14 -2.00 -14.42
CA TYR A 818 -38.15 -2.06 -15.89
C TYR A 818 -39.30 -2.88 -16.49
N GLN A 819 -40.12 -3.53 -15.65
CA GLN A 819 -41.12 -4.51 -16.09
C GLN A 819 -40.49 -5.62 -16.95
N LEU A 820 -39.26 -5.99 -16.61
CA LEU A 820 -38.55 -7.08 -17.28
C LEU A 820 -38.97 -8.42 -16.68
N ASN A 821 -39.18 -9.41 -17.54
CA ASN A 821 -39.37 -10.80 -17.14
C ASN A 821 -38.08 -11.57 -17.37
N LYS A 822 -37.66 -12.37 -16.38
CA LYS A 822 -36.47 -13.23 -16.48
C LYS A 822 -36.53 -14.14 -17.70
N LEU A 823 -37.70 -14.77 -17.91
CA LEU A 823 -38.06 -15.55 -19.08
C LEU A 823 -39.08 -14.74 -19.92
N PRO A 824 -38.66 -14.10 -21.02
CA PRO A 824 -39.55 -13.27 -21.81
C PRO A 824 -40.59 -14.11 -22.56
N ALA A 825 -41.86 -13.68 -22.56
CA ALA A 825 -42.92 -14.36 -23.29
C ALA A 825 -42.65 -14.41 -24.81
N ARG A 826 -41.98 -13.38 -25.35
CA ARG A 826 -41.52 -13.30 -26.73
C ARG A 826 -40.03 -12.98 -26.75
N MET A 827 -39.24 -13.76 -27.47
CA MET A 827 -37.81 -13.55 -27.61
C MET A 827 -37.54 -12.48 -28.67
N LEU A 828 -36.98 -11.34 -28.27
CA LEU A 828 -36.71 -10.21 -29.16
C LEU A 828 -35.24 -10.12 -29.59
N SER A 829 -34.39 -10.98 -29.04
CA SER A 829 -32.96 -11.05 -29.32
C SER A 829 -32.45 -12.50 -29.17
N CYS A 830 -31.26 -12.78 -29.69
CA CYS A 830 -30.51 -14.01 -29.47
C CYS A 830 -30.10 -14.15 -28.00
N ARG A 831 -29.84 -13.04 -27.30
CA ARG A 831 -29.66 -13.03 -25.84
C ARG A 831 -30.88 -13.56 -25.08
N ASP A 832 -32.09 -13.16 -25.49
CA ASP A 832 -33.32 -13.69 -24.90
C ASP A 832 -33.51 -15.19 -25.25
N ALA A 833 -33.21 -15.57 -26.49
CA ALA A 833 -33.27 -16.97 -26.92
C ALA A 833 -32.32 -17.87 -26.13
N PHE A 834 -31.08 -17.45 -25.93
CA PHE A 834 -30.09 -18.16 -25.11
C PHE A 834 -30.59 -18.38 -23.69
N ARG A 835 -31.11 -17.34 -23.04
CA ARG A 835 -31.63 -17.42 -21.67
C ARG A 835 -32.85 -18.33 -21.58
N VAL A 836 -33.77 -18.28 -22.55
CA VAL A 836 -34.91 -19.23 -22.61
C VAL A 836 -34.41 -20.65 -22.82
N PHE A 837 -33.45 -20.87 -23.72
CA PHE A 837 -32.91 -22.20 -24.00
C PHE A 837 -32.30 -22.85 -22.74
N CYS A 838 -31.53 -22.07 -21.98
CA CYS A 838 -30.79 -22.54 -20.80
C CYS A 838 -31.65 -22.72 -19.53
N LEU A 839 -32.72 -21.93 -19.36
CA LEU A 839 -33.50 -21.89 -18.11
C LEU A 839 -34.90 -22.53 -18.22
N GLU A 840 -35.39 -22.80 -19.43
CA GLU A 840 -36.72 -23.36 -19.65
C GLU A 840 -36.62 -24.85 -20.05
N ASP A 841 -37.36 -25.71 -19.35
CA ASP A 841 -37.40 -27.15 -19.64
C ASP A 841 -38.40 -27.53 -20.74
N ILE A 842 -39.20 -26.58 -21.22
CA ILE A 842 -40.25 -26.82 -22.21
C ILE A 842 -39.60 -26.92 -23.61
N SER A 843 -39.52 -28.14 -24.14
CA SER A 843 -38.91 -28.41 -25.47
C SER A 843 -39.44 -27.54 -26.62
N SER A 844 -40.73 -27.18 -26.63
CA SER A 844 -41.28 -26.29 -27.67
C SER A 844 -40.71 -24.87 -27.60
N ARG A 845 -40.40 -24.38 -26.39
CA ARG A 845 -39.78 -23.07 -26.16
C ARG A 845 -38.30 -23.09 -26.53
N GLN A 846 -37.58 -24.17 -26.24
CA GLN A 846 -36.20 -24.36 -26.69
C GLN A 846 -36.09 -24.41 -28.22
N LYS A 847 -37.04 -25.07 -28.91
CA LYS A 847 -37.12 -25.04 -30.38
C LYS A 847 -37.42 -23.65 -30.94
N GLU A 848 -38.30 -22.89 -30.28
CA GLU A 848 -38.57 -21.50 -30.63
C GLU A 848 -37.30 -20.63 -30.48
N ALA A 849 -36.50 -20.86 -29.43
CA ALA A 849 -35.22 -20.18 -29.21
C ALA A 849 -34.20 -20.47 -30.32
N LEU A 850 -34.01 -21.75 -30.68
CA LEU A 850 -33.14 -22.13 -31.79
C LEU A 850 -33.55 -21.46 -33.11
N TRP A 851 -34.86 -21.45 -33.39
CA TRP A 851 -35.39 -20.82 -34.59
C TRP A 851 -35.15 -19.31 -34.62
N GLU A 852 -35.32 -18.60 -33.50
CA GLU A 852 -35.04 -17.15 -33.43
C GLU A 852 -33.55 -16.83 -33.61
N CYS A 853 -32.64 -17.70 -33.14
CA CYS A 853 -31.21 -17.56 -33.42
C CYS A 853 -30.90 -17.77 -34.90
N GLU A 854 -31.35 -18.88 -35.49
CA GLU A 854 -31.07 -19.22 -36.89
C GLU A 854 -31.60 -18.16 -37.85
N LYS A 855 -32.83 -17.68 -37.62
CA LYS A 855 -33.49 -16.66 -38.43
C LYS A 855 -32.71 -15.33 -38.53
N ARG A 856 -31.93 -14.98 -37.50
CA ARG A 856 -31.14 -13.74 -37.47
C ARG A 856 -29.75 -13.89 -38.08
N LEU A 857 -29.26 -15.12 -38.25
CA LEU A 857 -27.98 -15.36 -38.88
C LEU A 857 -28.04 -15.02 -40.36
N SER A 858 -27.04 -14.28 -40.83
CA SER A 858 -26.82 -14.07 -42.25
C SER A 858 -25.34 -14.03 -42.58
N GLU A 859 -25.00 -14.40 -43.81
CA GLU A 859 -23.62 -14.47 -44.28
C GLU A 859 -23.25 -13.17 -44.99
N GLN A 860 -22.24 -12.47 -44.49
CA GLN A 860 -21.68 -11.26 -45.11
C GLN A 860 -20.15 -11.34 -45.10
N SER A 861 -19.52 -11.01 -46.22
CA SER A 861 -18.05 -11.06 -46.37
C SER A 861 -17.44 -12.42 -45.97
N GLY A 862 -18.16 -13.52 -46.19
CA GLY A 862 -17.74 -14.88 -45.83
C GLY A 862 -17.86 -15.23 -44.34
N GLN A 863 -18.43 -14.35 -43.51
CA GLN A 863 -18.67 -14.57 -42.09
C GLN A 863 -20.17 -14.77 -41.83
N LEU A 864 -20.52 -15.87 -41.17
CA LEU A 864 -21.88 -16.14 -40.69
C LEU A 864 -22.05 -15.54 -39.30
N MET A 865 -22.87 -14.50 -39.17
CA MET A 865 -23.10 -13.78 -37.91
C MET A 865 -24.51 -13.20 -37.84
N VAL A 866 -24.88 -12.67 -36.67
CA VAL A 866 -26.01 -11.75 -36.52
C VAL A 866 -25.54 -10.34 -36.85
N TRP A 867 -26.14 -9.74 -37.87
CA TRP A 867 -25.79 -8.39 -38.33
C TRP A 867 -26.84 -7.37 -37.84
N GLY A 868 -26.44 -6.54 -36.88
CA GLY A 868 -27.23 -5.45 -36.30
C GLY A 868 -26.86 -4.08 -36.86
N GLU A 869 -27.37 -3.02 -36.23
CA GLU A 869 -27.03 -1.63 -36.59
C GLU A 869 -25.60 -1.26 -36.13
N HIS A 870 -25.14 -1.88 -35.05
CA HIS A 870 -23.87 -1.60 -34.39
C HIS A 870 -22.98 -2.85 -34.31
N VAL A 871 -21.66 -2.69 -34.46
CA VAL A 871 -20.71 -3.81 -34.51
C VAL A 871 -20.69 -4.59 -33.19
N VAL A 872 -20.73 -3.86 -32.07
CA VAL A 872 -20.76 -4.43 -30.72
C VAL A 872 -22.01 -5.28 -30.49
N GLU A 873 -23.19 -4.76 -30.86
CA GLU A 873 -24.45 -5.50 -30.75
C GLU A 873 -24.43 -6.75 -31.64
N SER A 874 -23.88 -6.64 -32.85
CA SER A 874 -23.65 -7.75 -33.76
C SER A 874 -22.84 -8.88 -33.12
N ARG A 875 -21.70 -8.55 -32.50
CA ARG A 875 -20.86 -9.54 -31.81
C ARG A 875 -21.56 -10.13 -30.60
N GLN A 876 -22.22 -9.30 -29.80
CA GLN A 876 -22.98 -9.73 -28.63
C GLN A 876 -24.06 -10.75 -29.01
N GLU A 877 -24.92 -10.41 -29.98
CA GLU A 877 -26.01 -11.28 -30.43
C GLU A 877 -25.48 -12.55 -31.12
N SER A 878 -24.36 -12.44 -31.86
CA SER A 878 -23.69 -13.60 -32.46
C SER A 878 -23.15 -14.56 -31.41
N CYS A 879 -22.56 -14.05 -30.32
CA CYS A 879 -22.09 -14.89 -29.21
C CYS A 879 -23.23 -15.70 -28.61
N TYR A 880 -24.37 -15.06 -28.32
CA TYR A 880 -25.55 -15.76 -27.80
C TYR A 880 -26.18 -16.71 -28.81
N ALA A 881 -26.20 -16.36 -30.10
CA ALA A 881 -26.68 -17.25 -31.16
C ALA A 881 -25.79 -18.50 -31.26
N ALA A 882 -24.47 -18.32 -31.30
CA ALA A 882 -23.51 -19.42 -31.34
C ALA A 882 -23.64 -20.32 -30.11
N ALA A 883 -23.71 -19.75 -28.91
CA ALA A 883 -23.88 -20.48 -27.67
C ALA A 883 -25.18 -21.31 -27.67
N THR A 884 -26.30 -20.72 -28.10
CA THR A 884 -27.60 -21.41 -28.19
C THR A 884 -27.57 -22.57 -29.18
N LEU A 885 -26.99 -22.35 -30.36
CA LEU A 885 -26.89 -23.37 -31.42
C LEU A 885 -25.94 -24.50 -31.02
N LEU A 886 -24.81 -24.18 -30.39
CA LEU A 886 -23.87 -25.16 -29.85
C LEU A 886 -24.50 -26.00 -28.74
N LEU A 887 -25.44 -25.48 -27.93
CA LEU A 887 -26.14 -26.27 -26.92
C LEU A 887 -27.20 -27.23 -27.49
N SER A 888 -27.56 -27.10 -28.77
CA SER A 888 -28.48 -28.03 -29.44
C SER A 888 -27.90 -29.45 -29.54
N ASP A 889 -28.75 -30.46 -29.56
CA ASP A 889 -28.38 -31.85 -29.91
C ASP A 889 -28.34 -32.09 -31.43
N ASP A 890 -28.76 -31.10 -32.23
CA ASP A 890 -28.79 -31.17 -33.68
C ASP A 890 -27.41 -30.82 -34.27
N VAL A 891 -26.84 -31.74 -35.06
CA VAL A 891 -25.52 -31.58 -35.69
C VAL A 891 -25.48 -30.39 -36.64
N GLU A 892 -26.55 -30.11 -37.38
CA GLU A 892 -26.58 -28.96 -38.31
C GLU A 892 -26.56 -27.63 -37.54
N HIS A 893 -27.25 -27.56 -36.40
CA HIS A 893 -27.15 -26.39 -35.52
C HIS A 893 -25.76 -26.26 -34.91
N GLN A 894 -25.14 -27.36 -34.47
CA GLN A 894 -23.79 -27.33 -33.93
C GLN A 894 -22.76 -26.84 -34.97
N GLU A 895 -22.81 -27.33 -36.21
CA GLU A 895 -21.95 -26.87 -37.31
C GLU A 895 -22.14 -25.38 -37.61
N LYS A 896 -23.40 -24.91 -37.65
CA LYS A 896 -23.70 -23.47 -37.79
C LYS A 896 -23.15 -22.67 -36.61
N GLY A 897 -23.31 -23.17 -35.39
CA GLY A 897 -22.75 -22.58 -34.17
C GLY A 897 -21.24 -22.44 -34.26
N GLY A 898 -20.53 -23.51 -34.64
CA GLY A 898 -19.08 -23.51 -34.85
C GLY A 898 -18.60 -22.48 -35.87
N ARG A 899 -19.30 -22.33 -37.00
CA ARG A 899 -19.01 -21.28 -38.00
C ARG A 899 -19.12 -19.87 -37.41
N VAL A 900 -20.12 -19.63 -36.57
CA VAL A 900 -20.29 -18.33 -35.89
C VAL A 900 -19.18 -18.14 -34.84
N VAL A 901 -18.77 -19.19 -34.11
CA VAL A 901 -17.62 -19.13 -33.19
C VAL A 901 -16.34 -18.73 -33.91
N SER A 902 -16.02 -19.37 -35.04
CA SER A 902 -14.83 -19.02 -35.83
C SER A 902 -14.89 -17.55 -36.29
N ALA A 903 -16.07 -17.04 -36.68
CA ALA A 903 -16.25 -15.64 -37.05
C ALA A 903 -16.04 -14.67 -35.87
N ILE A 904 -16.53 -15.00 -34.68
CA ILE A 904 -16.32 -14.19 -33.45
C ILE A 904 -14.86 -14.23 -33.02
N PHE A 905 -14.25 -15.41 -33.00
CA PHE A 905 -12.87 -15.55 -32.56
C PHE A 905 -11.88 -14.80 -33.46
N SER A 906 -12.18 -14.70 -34.76
CA SER A 906 -11.40 -13.86 -35.69
C SER A 906 -11.46 -12.35 -35.38
N GLN A 907 -12.39 -11.91 -34.52
CA GLN A 907 -12.55 -10.51 -34.12
C GLN A 907 -11.98 -10.22 -32.72
N LEU A 908 -11.38 -11.21 -32.06
CA LEU A 908 -10.74 -10.99 -30.76
C LEU A 908 -9.56 -10.02 -30.90
N GLY A 909 -9.50 -9.10 -29.94
CA GLY A 909 -8.52 -8.04 -29.79
C GLY A 909 -7.27 -8.46 -29.01
N THR A 910 -6.66 -7.45 -28.39
CA THR A 910 -5.63 -7.63 -27.35
C THR A 910 -6.15 -8.54 -26.23
N GLU A 911 -5.28 -9.41 -25.70
CA GLU A 911 -5.64 -10.35 -24.62
C GLU A 911 -6.85 -11.28 -24.92
N GLY A 912 -7.19 -11.43 -26.20
CA GLY A 912 -8.33 -12.22 -26.70
C GLY A 912 -9.70 -11.76 -26.21
N GLN A 913 -9.89 -10.46 -26.10
CA GLN A 913 -11.14 -9.83 -25.69
C GLN A 913 -11.90 -9.23 -26.86
N LEU A 914 -13.18 -8.93 -26.66
CA LEU A 914 -13.95 -8.05 -27.53
C LEU A 914 -13.89 -6.59 -27.05
N TYR A 915 -14.60 -5.69 -27.72
CA TYR A 915 -14.39 -4.25 -27.59
C TYR A 915 -14.97 -3.65 -26.29
N THR A 916 -16.08 -4.17 -25.78
CA THR A 916 -16.85 -3.57 -24.68
C THR A 916 -17.07 -4.55 -23.53
N THR A 917 -17.56 -4.06 -22.40
CA THR A 917 -18.08 -4.92 -21.32
C THR A 917 -19.21 -5.83 -21.83
N THR A 918 -20.12 -5.28 -22.64
CA THR A 918 -21.32 -5.98 -23.10
C THR A 918 -21.04 -7.15 -24.06
N ASP A 919 -20.11 -6.99 -25.00
CA ASP A 919 -19.73 -8.08 -25.92
C ASP A 919 -18.73 -9.04 -25.26
N ASN A 920 -17.86 -8.60 -24.35
CA ASN A 920 -17.04 -9.50 -23.52
C ASN A 920 -17.87 -10.40 -22.59
N VAL A 921 -18.95 -9.90 -21.97
CA VAL A 921 -19.84 -10.77 -21.17
C VAL A 921 -20.52 -11.83 -22.05
N ALA A 922 -20.89 -11.48 -23.28
CA ALA A 922 -21.43 -12.44 -24.22
C ALA A 922 -20.37 -13.45 -24.69
N LEU A 923 -19.12 -13.02 -24.88
CA LEU A 923 -17.99 -13.90 -25.13
C LEU A 923 -17.76 -14.87 -23.96
N LEU A 924 -17.85 -14.42 -22.71
CA LEU A 924 -17.75 -15.31 -21.54
C LEU A 924 -18.83 -16.40 -21.57
N ALA A 925 -20.07 -16.04 -21.89
CA ALA A 925 -21.15 -17.02 -22.04
C ALA A 925 -20.87 -18.01 -23.18
N LEU A 926 -20.35 -17.54 -24.31
CA LEU A 926 -19.94 -18.41 -25.43
C LEU A 926 -18.81 -19.35 -25.03
N LEU A 927 -17.74 -18.84 -24.43
CA LEU A 927 -16.57 -19.63 -24.03
C LEU A 927 -16.95 -20.73 -23.04
N GLN A 928 -17.82 -20.43 -22.07
CA GLN A 928 -18.33 -21.44 -21.13
C GLN A 928 -19.10 -22.57 -21.83
N VAL A 929 -19.88 -22.27 -22.88
CA VAL A 929 -20.52 -23.30 -23.71
C VAL A 929 -19.49 -24.07 -24.52
N CYS A 930 -18.51 -23.39 -25.15
CA CYS A 930 -17.45 -24.04 -25.93
C CYS A 930 -16.66 -25.07 -25.10
N VAL A 931 -16.41 -24.82 -23.81
CA VAL A 931 -15.76 -25.80 -22.90
C VAL A 931 -16.48 -27.15 -22.90
N SER A 932 -17.81 -27.16 -22.95
CA SER A 932 -18.61 -28.39 -22.95
C SER A 932 -18.59 -29.15 -24.28
N ARG A 933 -18.10 -28.52 -25.35
CA ARG A 933 -18.10 -29.06 -26.72
C ARG A 933 -16.74 -29.49 -27.22
N LEU A 934 -15.65 -29.02 -26.62
CA LEU A 934 -14.31 -29.50 -26.94
C LEU A 934 -14.18 -30.99 -26.60
N HIS A 935 -13.70 -31.77 -27.56
CA HIS A 935 -13.47 -33.21 -27.38
C HIS A 935 -11.98 -33.48 -27.12
N PRO A 936 -11.58 -33.88 -25.89
CA PRO A 936 -10.19 -34.27 -25.61
C PRO A 936 -9.71 -35.45 -26.47
N GLU A 937 -10.66 -36.29 -26.90
CA GLU A 937 -10.45 -37.44 -27.77
C GLU A 937 -10.66 -37.11 -29.26
N ALA A 938 -10.71 -35.83 -29.63
CA ALA A 938 -10.70 -35.44 -31.04
C ALA A 938 -9.45 -36.00 -31.73
N THR A 939 -9.57 -36.38 -32.99
CA THR A 939 -8.43 -36.91 -33.77
C THR A 939 -7.99 -35.85 -34.78
N VAL A 940 -6.70 -35.59 -34.84
CA VAL A 940 -6.12 -34.59 -35.74
C VAL A 940 -4.92 -35.17 -36.46
N ARG A 941 -4.55 -34.59 -37.59
CA ARG A 941 -3.30 -34.85 -38.29
C ARG A 941 -2.39 -33.64 -38.13
N SER A 942 -1.20 -33.85 -37.56
CA SER A 942 -0.17 -32.82 -37.42
C SER A 942 1.15 -33.38 -37.96
N ASP A 943 1.79 -32.63 -38.84
CA ASP A 943 3.02 -33.00 -39.55
C ASP A 943 2.94 -34.33 -40.30
N GLY A 944 1.73 -34.67 -40.77
CA GLY A 944 1.46 -35.91 -41.49
C GLY A 944 1.18 -37.13 -40.61
N GLU A 945 1.19 -36.99 -39.28
CA GLU A 945 0.86 -38.06 -38.33
C GLU A 945 -0.52 -37.83 -37.68
N ASP A 946 -1.35 -38.87 -37.68
CA ASP A 946 -2.66 -38.86 -37.03
C ASP A 946 -2.48 -39.13 -35.53
N SER A 947 -2.89 -38.18 -34.68
CA SER A 947 -2.76 -38.24 -33.22
C SER A 947 -4.05 -37.76 -32.52
N PRO A 948 -4.37 -38.29 -31.32
CA PRO A 948 -5.46 -37.75 -30.52
C PRO A 948 -5.08 -36.37 -29.94
N TRP A 949 -6.04 -35.45 -29.87
CA TRP A 949 -5.82 -34.06 -29.49
C TRP A 949 -5.13 -33.92 -28.12
N ARG A 950 -5.55 -34.73 -27.14
CA ARG A 950 -4.95 -34.76 -25.80
C ARG A 950 -3.42 -34.95 -25.78
N GLU A 951 -2.83 -35.59 -26.79
CA GLU A 951 -1.38 -35.83 -26.85
C GLU A 951 -0.66 -34.58 -27.37
N LEU A 952 -1.29 -33.82 -28.27
CA LEU A 952 -0.71 -32.60 -28.84
C LEU A 952 -0.83 -31.38 -27.92
N VAL A 953 -1.78 -31.36 -26.98
CA VAL A 953 -1.97 -30.25 -26.02
C VAL A 953 -0.72 -29.92 -25.19
N PHE A 954 0.21 -30.87 -25.06
CA PHE A 954 1.47 -30.66 -24.34
C PHE A 954 2.60 -30.11 -25.22
N MET A 955 2.37 -29.97 -26.54
CA MET A 955 3.35 -29.37 -27.44
C MET A 955 3.31 -27.84 -27.31
N PRO A 956 4.48 -27.18 -27.36
CA PRO A 956 4.55 -25.73 -27.23
C PRO A 956 3.95 -25.01 -28.45
N PHE A 957 4.12 -25.59 -29.64
CA PHE A 957 3.58 -25.07 -30.90
C PHE A 957 3.33 -26.21 -31.90
N LEU A 958 2.43 -25.96 -32.85
CA LEU A 958 2.16 -26.78 -34.03
C LEU A 958 2.37 -25.93 -35.29
N ASP A 959 2.98 -26.51 -36.32
CA ASP A 959 3.20 -25.84 -37.62
C ASP A 959 2.02 -26.06 -38.57
N ASN A 960 1.37 -27.24 -38.49
CA ASN A 960 0.15 -27.53 -39.22
C ASN A 960 -0.77 -28.45 -38.40
N VAL A 961 -2.08 -28.29 -38.62
CA VAL A 961 -3.10 -29.14 -38.01
C VAL A 961 -4.29 -29.31 -38.93
N GLU A 962 -4.70 -30.55 -39.16
CA GLU A 962 -5.93 -30.94 -39.84
C GLU A 962 -6.85 -31.68 -38.86
N VAL A 963 -8.09 -31.26 -38.74
CA VAL A 963 -9.05 -31.90 -37.83
C VAL A 963 -9.74 -33.07 -38.53
N LEU A 964 -9.51 -34.29 -38.06
CA LEU A 964 -10.11 -35.49 -38.65
C LEU A 964 -11.46 -35.85 -37.99
N GLN A 965 -11.60 -35.60 -36.69
CA GLN A 965 -12.82 -35.88 -35.96
C GLN A 965 -12.95 -35.02 -34.70
N GLY A 966 -14.11 -34.35 -34.56
CA GLY A 966 -14.49 -33.59 -33.37
C GLY A 966 -13.86 -32.18 -33.33
N PRO A 967 -14.55 -31.18 -32.80
CA PRO A 967 -14.04 -29.82 -32.79
C PRO A 967 -12.88 -29.66 -31.80
N ILE A 968 -11.89 -28.88 -32.21
CA ILE A 968 -10.75 -28.48 -31.39
C ILE A 968 -10.62 -26.97 -31.35
N CYS A 969 -9.78 -26.48 -30.44
CA CYS A 969 -9.40 -25.07 -30.41
C CYS A 969 -7.88 -24.92 -30.29
N VAL A 970 -7.33 -23.98 -31.06
CA VAL A 970 -5.94 -23.56 -30.97
C VAL A 970 -5.88 -22.06 -30.70
N ALA A 971 -4.79 -21.57 -30.12
CA ALA A 971 -4.50 -20.15 -30.03
C ALA A 971 -3.38 -19.77 -31.00
N THR A 972 -3.45 -18.57 -31.56
CA THR A 972 -2.36 -17.92 -32.27
C THR A 972 -2.16 -16.52 -31.72
N SER A 973 -0.92 -16.03 -31.78
CA SER A 973 -0.60 -14.65 -31.42
C SER A 973 -0.09 -13.94 -32.65
N GLN A 974 -0.81 -12.92 -33.09
CA GLN A 974 -0.43 -12.10 -34.23
C GLN A 974 -0.33 -10.63 -33.80
N ARG A 975 0.69 -9.94 -34.30
CA ARG A 975 0.79 -8.49 -34.14
C ARG A 975 -0.07 -7.83 -35.21
N VAL A 976 -1.01 -6.99 -34.79
CA VAL A 976 -1.90 -6.26 -35.70
C VAL A 976 -1.69 -4.77 -35.48
N THR A 977 -1.27 -4.07 -36.53
CA THR A 977 -1.21 -2.61 -36.54
C THR A 977 -2.55 -2.07 -37.01
N ARG A 978 -3.23 -1.31 -36.14
CA ARG A 978 -4.51 -0.68 -36.41
C ARG A 978 -4.34 0.83 -36.50
N SER A 979 -4.97 1.43 -37.51
CA SER A 979 -5.06 2.88 -37.57
C SER A 979 -6.07 3.39 -36.55
N LEU A 980 -5.65 4.33 -35.72
CA LEU A 980 -6.46 5.01 -34.72
C LEU A 980 -7.47 6.00 -35.33
N GLU A 981 -7.34 6.30 -36.63
CA GLU A 981 -8.21 7.24 -37.38
C GLU A 981 -9.45 6.60 -38.00
N ARG A 982 -9.53 5.26 -38.03
CA ARG A 982 -10.58 4.54 -38.76
C ARG A 982 -11.85 4.41 -37.92
N PHE A 983 -12.85 5.22 -38.24
CA PHE A 983 -14.22 5.13 -37.73
C PHE A 983 -15.21 5.13 -38.89
N SER A 984 -16.21 4.25 -38.87
CA SER A 984 -17.28 4.23 -39.89
C SER A 984 -18.38 5.26 -39.63
N GLU A 985 -18.55 5.72 -38.38
CA GLU A 985 -19.38 6.86 -37.99
C GLU A 985 -18.50 7.96 -37.40
N ARG A 986 -18.50 9.16 -38.00
CA ARG A 986 -17.71 10.30 -37.52
C ARG A 986 -18.47 11.14 -36.51
N ILE A 987 -17.85 11.41 -35.36
CA ILE A 987 -18.30 12.44 -34.42
C ILE A 987 -17.95 13.81 -35.03
N PRO A 988 -18.91 14.71 -35.28
CA PRO A 988 -18.61 16.07 -35.68
C PRO A 988 -17.82 16.77 -34.57
N CYS A 989 -16.60 17.20 -34.88
CA CYS A 989 -15.68 17.79 -33.92
C CYS A 989 -14.98 18.99 -34.55
N GLN A 990 -14.86 20.09 -33.81
CA GLN A 990 -14.05 21.25 -34.17
C GLN A 990 -12.99 21.48 -33.10
N LEU A 991 -11.75 21.67 -33.54
CA LEU A 991 -10.59 21.84 -32.66
C LEU A 991 -10.03 23.22 -32.80
N SER A 992 -9.60 23.76 -31.66
CA SER A 992 -8.96 25.06 -31.66
C SER A 992 -8.00 25.19 -30.47
N LEU A 993 -6.76 25.63 -30.74
CA LEU A 993 -5.70 25.82 -29.74
C LEU A 993 -5.33 27.30 -29.67
N HIS A 994 -5.48 27.91 -28.48
CA HIS A 994 -5.36 29.36 -28.30
C HIS A 994 -4.55 29.74 -27.06
N ARG A 995 -4.02 30.97 -26.99
CA ARG A 995 -3.31 31.47 -25.79
C ARG A 995 -4.27 31.94 -24.70
N VAL A 996 -5.38 32.57 -25.09
CA VAL A 996 -6.36 33.14 -24.16
C VAL A 996 -7.75 32.56 -24.45
N VAL A 997 -8.51 32.28 -23.39
CA VAL A 997 -9.90 31.84 -23.48
C VAL A 997 -10.73 32.84 -24.28
N GLY A 998 -11.31 32.39 -25.40
CA GLY A 998 -12.18 33.20 -26.27
C GLY A 998 -11.52 33.74 -27.55
N GLU A 999 -10.20 33.58 -27.71
CA GLU A 999 -9.55 33.79 -29.01
C GLU A 999 -9.96 32.70 -30.00
N ARG A 1000 -9.97 33.03 -31.30
CA ARG A 1000 -10.26 32.07 -32.40
C ARG A 1000 -9.04 31.76 -33.25
N GLU A 1001 -7.91 32.43 -33.04
CA GLU A 1001 -6.71 32.22 -33.85
C GLU A 1001 -5.96 30.98 -33.39
N TRP A 1002 -5.79 30.03 -34.31
CA TRP A 1002 -4.99 28.82 -34.11
C TRP A 1002 -3.52 29.19 -33.86
N VAL A 1003 -2.90 28.58 -32.84
CA VAL A 1003 -1.49 28.80 -32.50
C VAL A 1003 -0.65 27.61 -32.95
N ASP A 1004 0.36 27.86 -33.78
CA ASP A 1004 1.35 26.91 -34.28
C ASP A 1004 2.75 27.11 -33.67
N GLU A 1005 3.01 28.28 -33.07
CA GLU A 1005 4.28 28.65 -32.43
C GLU A 1005 4.08 29.30 -31.04
N VAL A 1006 4.79 28.77 -30.05
CA VAL A 1006 4.74 29.22 -28.63
C VAL A 1006 6.14 29.27 -28.01
N ASN A 1007 6.29 29.82 -26.81
CA ASN A 1007 7.53 29.76 -26.03
C ASN A 1007 7.33 28.90 -24.78
N VAL A 1008 8.43 28.31 -24.30
CA VAL A 1008 8.48 27.67 -22.98
C VAL A 1008 7.96 28.63 -21.90
N GLY A 1009 7.04 28.12 -21.09
CA GLY A 1009 6.34 28.84 -20.02
C GLY A 1009 5.01 29.49 -20.41
N GLU A 1010 4.63 29.46 -21.69
CA GLU A 1010 3.27 29.87 -22.11
C GLU A 1010 2.21 28.87 -21.62
N ARG A 1011 0.97 29.35 -21.44
CA ARG A 1011 -0.22 28.52 -21.20
C ARG A 1011 -1.13 28.64 -22.41
N LEU A 1012 -1.66 27.51 -22.85
CA LEU A 1012 -2.57 27.38 -23.97
C LEU A 1012 -3.90 26.78 -23.48
N GLN A 1013 -4.93 26.97 -24.28
CA GLN A 1013 -6.25 26.40 -24.08
C GLN A 1013 -6.61 25.60 -25.33
N LEU A 1014 -6.71 24.28 -25.19
CA LEU A 1014 -7.32 23.42 -26.19
C LEU A 1014 -8.85 23.46 -25.99
N THR A 1015 -9.58 23.86 -27.02
CA THR A 1015 -11.04 23.80 -27.07
C THR A 1015 -11.46 22.74 -28.09
N ILE A 1016 -12.37 21.86 -27.65
CA ILE A 1016 -12.98 20.82 -28.46
C ILE A 1016 -14.48 21.09 -28.47
N GLU A 1017 -15.03 21.49 -29.62
CA GLU A 1017 -16.46 21.69 -29.79
C GLU A 1017 -17.08 20.46 -30.46
N LEU A 1018 -18.16 19.96 -29.86
CA LEU A 1018 -18.95 18.81 -30.30
C LEU A 1018 -20.35 19.31 -30.66
N PRO A 1019 -20.60 19.75 -31.92
CA PRO A 1019 -21.86 20.41 -32.30
C PRO A 1019 -23.12 19.55 -32.11
N SER A 1020 -22.95 18.23 -32.01
CA SER A 1020 -24.04 17.28 -31.75
C SER A 1020 -24.14 16.85 -30.28
N GLY A 1021 -23.32 17.44 -29.41
CA GLY A 1021 -23.10 16.98 -28.04
C GLY A 1021 -22.30 15.67 -27.97
N SER A 1022 -21.66 15.43 -26.83
CA SER A 1022 -21.14 14.11 -26.48
C SER A 1022 -22.29 13.17 -26.13
N GLN A 1023 -22.08 11.89 -26.39
CA GLN A 1023 -22.98 10.79 -26.04
C GLN A 1023 -22.43 10.01 -24.84
N PRO A 1024 -23.29 9.29 -24.09
CA PRO A 1024 -22.82 8.35 -23.07
C PRO A 1024 -21.77 7.39 -23.62
N GLY A 1025 -20.64 7.29 -22.92
CA GLY A 1025 -19.51 6.46 -23.32
C GLY A 1025 -18.50 7.14 -24.24
N ASP A 1026 -18.72 8.38 -24.69
CA ASP A 1026 -17.69 9.13 -25.40
C ASP A 1026 -16.48 9.37 -24.47
N LEU A 1027 -15.29 9.10 -24.99
CA LEU A 1027 -14.01 9.16 -24.31
C LEU A 1027 -13.02 9.90 -25.20
N LEU A 1028 -12.31 10.85 -24.62
CA LEU A 1028 -11.28 11.65 -25.27
C LEU A 1028 -9.90 11.14 -24.85
N GLU A 1029 -9.08 10.82 -25.83
CA GLU A 1029 -7.66 10.53 -25.70
C GLU A 1029 -6.89 11.72 -26.29
N LEU A 1030 -5.98 12.29 -25.52
CA LEU A 1030 -5.16 13.44 -25.90
C LEU A 1030 -3.69 13.00 -25.98
N TYR A 1031 -3.10 13.20 -27.16
CA TYR A 1031 -1.73 12.83 -27.49
C TYR A 1031 -0.92 14.12 -27.64
N LEU A 1032 -0.05 14.40 -26.69
CA LEU A 1032 0.79 15.60 -26.66
C LEU A 1032 2.26 15.21 -26.81
N PRO A 1033 3.10 16.06 -27.43
CA PRO A 1033 4.54 15.91 -27.35
C PRO A 1033 5.02 16.30 -25.95
N HIS A 1034 6.17 15.80 -25.52
CA HIS A 1034 6.79 16.07 -24.20
C HIS A 1034 6.89 17.57 -23.83
N ALA A 1035 6.99 18.44 -24.85
CA ALA A 1035 7.01 19.88 -24.68
C ALA A 1035 5.66 20.50 -24.20
N LEU A 1036 4.58 19.72 -24.22
CA LEU A 1036 3.23 20.12 -23.83
C LEU A 1036 2.67 19.17 -22.76
N THR A 1037 2.04 19.73 -21.73
CA THR A 1037 1.40 18.94 -20.66
C THR A 1037 -0.04 19.40 -20.45
N CYS A 1038 -0.99 18.49 -20.34
CA CYS A 1038 -2.36 18.85 -19.97
C CYS A 1038 -2.47 19.02 -18.46
N LEU A 1039 -2.91 20.20 -17.99
CA LEU A 1039 -2.98 20.49 -16.55
C LEU A 1039 -4.18 19.81 -15.86
N ASP A 1040 -5.16 19.33 -16.62
CA ASP A 1040 -6.36 18.66 -16.10
C ASP A 1040 -6.25 17.11 -16.17
N ALA A 1041 -5.17 16.57 -16.74
CA ALA A 1041 -4.96 15.12 -16.81
C ALA A 1041 -4.48 14.59 -15.45
N ALA A 1042 -5.03 13.45 -15.02
CA ALA A 1042 -4.54 12.72 -13.86
C ALA A 1042 -3.57 11.62 -14.33
N GLY A 1043 -2.30 11.72 -13.94
CA GLY A 1043 -1.25 10.75 -14.27
C GLY A 1043 -0.40 11.12 -15.50
N ASP A 1044 0.77 10.50 -15.59
CA ASP A 1044 1.75 10.66 -16.68
C ASP A 1044 1.49 9.71 -17.87
N ASP A 1045 0.37 8.96 -17.84
CA ASP A 1045 0.01 8.04 -18.90
C ASP A 1045 -0.28 8.79 -20.22
N GLU A 1046 0.50 8.47 -21.26
CA GLU A 1046 0.23 8.88 -22.64
C GLU A 1046 -0.48 7.75 -23.41
N PRO A 1047 -1.67 7.98 -23.98
CA PRO A 1047 -2.39 9.25 -24.05
C PRO A 1047 -3.16 9.59 -22.76
N HIS A 1048 -3.34 10.89 -22.49
CA HIS A 1048 -4.24 11.34 -21.43
C HIS A 1048 -5.70 11.01 -21.77
N VAL A 1049 -6.39 10.29 -20.88
CA VAL A 1049 -7.75 9.80 -21.12
C VAL A 1049 -8.79 10.53 -20.27
N PHE A 1050 -9.85 11.03 -20.91
CA PHE A 1050 -10.97 11.73 -20.27
C PHE A 1050 -12.30 11.06 -20.61
N VAL A 1051 -13.03 10.60 -19.59
CA VAL A 1051 -14.41 10.12 -19.76
C VAL A 1051 -15.35 11.32 -19.83
N LEU A 1052 -16.05 11.50 -20.95
CA LEU A 1052 -16.85 12.69 -21.18
C LEU A 1052 -18.25 12.55 -20.57
N GLN A 1053 -18.63 13.56 -19.79
CA GLN A 1053 -20.04 13.79 -19.46
C GLN A 1053 -20.75 14.46 -20.65
N PRO A 1054 -22.10 14.38 -20.74
CA PRO A 1054 -22.87 15.08 -21.77
C PRO A 1054 -22.51 16.58 -21.82
N CYS A 1055 -21.86 16.99 -22.91
CA CYS A 1055 -21.38 18.36 -23.11
C CYS A 1055 -21.28 18.67 -24.61
N GLU A 1056 -21.37 19.95 -24.96
CA GLU A 1056 -21.16 20.43 -26.34
C GLU A 1056 -19.76 21.01 -26.55
N ARG A 1057 -19.02 21.24 -25.45
CA ARG A 1057 -17.72 21.90 -25.48
C ARG A 1057 -16.86 21.42 -24.31
N ILE A 1058 -15.62 21.09 -24.63
CA ILE A 1058 -14.58 20.70 -23.67
C ILE A 1058 -13.45 21.74 -23.76
N GLN A 1059 -12.90 22.11 -22.62
CA GLN A 1059 -11.81 23.07 -22.51
C GLN A 1059 -10.71 22.44 -21.67
N LEU A 1060 -9.56 22.15 -22.28
CA LEU A 1060 -8.40 21.57 -21.61
C LEU A 1060 -7.24 22.59 -21.58
N PRO A 1061 -6.77 22.98 -20.39
CA PRO A 1061 -5.60 23.84 -20.24
C PRO A 1061 -4.32 23.05 -20.52
N ILE A 1062 -3.46 23.58 -21.38
CA ILE A 1062 -2.19 22.98 -21.80
C ILE A 1062 -1.03 23.89 -21.38
N ALA A 1063 -0.07 23.36 -20.63
CA ALA A 1063 1.16 24.05 -20.28
C ALA A 1063 2.26 23.75 -21.29
N VAL A 1064 3.09 24.76 -21.59
CA VAL A 1064 4.27 24.61 -22.44
C VAL A 1064 5.51 24.50 -21.55
N THR A 1065 6.04 23.28 -21.42
CA THR A 1065 7.07 22.91 -20.43
C THR A 1065 8.48 22.96 -21.02
N GLU A 1066 8.66 22.52 -22.26
CA GLU A 1066 9.97 22.34 -22.88
C GLU A 1066 10.01 22.77 -24.36
N THR A 1067 11.20 22.77 -24.95
CA THR A 1067 11.40 23.12 -26.36
C THR A 1067 11.15 21.89 -27.23
N THR A 1068 10.45 22.05 -28.34
CA THR A 1068 10.23 20.94 -29.29
C THR A 1068 11.49 20.74 -30.12
N VAL A 1069 11.85 19.48 -30.37
CA VAL A 1069 13.07 19.09 -31.08
C VAL A 1069 12.66 18.36 -32.37
N GLY A 1070 13.26 18.76 -33.50
CA GLY A 1070 13.11 18.06 -34.78
C GLY A 1070 14.15 16.94 -34.94
N VAL A 1071 14.02 16.11 -35.98
CA VAL A 1071 14.91 14.95 -36.23
C VAL A 1071 16.40 15.32 -36.25
N ASP A 1072 16.73 16.54 -36.66
CA ASP A 1072 18.11 17.04 -36.73
C ASP A 1072 18.66 17.51 -35.35
N GLY A 1073 17.88 17.43 -34.27
CA GLY A 1073 18.24 17.92 -32.93
C GLY A 1073 18.03 19.44 -32.74
N ASP A 1074 17.68 20.17 -33.80
CA ASP A 1074 17.33 21.60 -33.75
C ASP A 1074 15.87 21.82 -33.35
N VAL A 1075 15.53 23.05 -32.94
CA VAL A 1075 14.14 23.43 -32.64
C VAL A 1075 13.26 23.24 -33.88
N GLY A 1076 12.29 22.33 -33.78
CA GLY A 1076 11.43 21.92 -34.89
C GLY A 1076 9.98 21.74 -34.46
N PRO A 1077 9.03 21.67 -35.41
CA PRO A 1077 7.64 21.31 -35.10
C PRO A 1077 7.58 19.85 -34.61
N GLN A 1078 6.73 19.58 -33.62
CA GLN A 1078 6.36 18.23 -33.20
C GLN A 1078 4.85 18.01 -33.33
N HIS A 1079 4.44 16.77 -33.56
CA HIS A 1079 3.06 16.41 -33.77
C HIS A 1079 2.30 16.27 -32.44
N TRP A 1080 1.01 16.62 -32.47
CA TRP A 1080 0.06 16.38 -31.40
C TRP A 1080 -1.29 16.00 -32.01
N GLY A 1081 -2.14 15.35 -31.21
CA GLY A 1081 -3.41 14.85 -31.72
C GLY A 1081 -4.43 14.56 -30.65
N ILE A 1082 -5.66 14.30 -31.11
CA ILE A 1082 -6.73 13.80 -30.25
C ILE A 1082 -7.44 12.63 -30.91
N ARG A 1083 -8.06 11.81 -30.07
CA ARG A 1083 -8.99 10.77 -30.48
C ARG A 1083 -10.20 10.74 -29.55
N LEU A 1084 -11.37 10.92 -30.13
CA LEU A 1084 -12.67 10.69 -29.50
C LEU A 1084 -13.17 9.32 -29.95
N ARG A 1085 -13.50 8.45 -29.01
CA ARG A 1085 -14.14 7.15 -29.30
C ARG A 1085 -15.28 6.89 -28.33
N ASN A 1086 -16.19 6.00 -28.69
CA ASN A 1086 -17.27 5.61 -27.79
C ASN A 1086 -17.04 4.22 -27.20
N LEU A 1087 -17.15 4.08 -25.87
CA LEU A 1087 -16.98 2.82 -25.14
C LEU A 1087 -18.01 1.74 -25.48
N TYR A 1088 -19.16 2.10 -26.05
CA TYR A 1088 -20.26 1.19 -26.39
C TYR A 1088 -20.47 1.01 -27.89
N ARG A 1089 -19.86 1.87 -28.72
CA ARG A 1089 -20.05 1.92 -30.18
C ARG A 1089 -18.71 2.05 -30.89
N GLU A 1090 -18.11 0.92 -31.25
CA GLU A 1090 -16.78 0.87 -31.91
C GLU A 1090 -16.72 1.70 -33.19
N GLU A 1091 -17.80 1.69 -33.98
CA GLU A 1091 -17.87 2.44 -35.23
C GLU A 1091 -17.81 3.97 -35.06
N ARG A 1092 -18.14 4.48 -33.86
CA ARG A 1092 -18.34 5.90 -33.60
C ARG A 1092 -17.08 6.53 -33.01
N GLY A 1093 -16.52 7.49 -33.72
CA GLY A 1093 -15.40 8.27 -33.20
C GLY A 1093 -14.95 9.41 -34.10
N PHE A 1094 -13.90 10.07 -33.67
CA PHE A 1094 -13.20 11.11 -34.42
C PHE A 1094 -11.74 11.05 -34.00
N ALA A 1095 -10.82 11.23 -34.94
CA ALA A 1095 -9.42 11.44 -34.59
C ALA A 1095 -8.81 12.50 -35.50
N SER A 1096 -7.85 13.22 -34.94
CA SER A 1096 -7.04 14.19 -35.67
C SER A 1096 -5.62 14.14 -35.14
N PHE A 1097 -4.72 13.57 -35.92
CA PHE A 1097 -3.30 13.41 -35.59
C PHE A 1097 -2.38 14.29 -36.46
N ARG A 1098 -2.94 15.34 -37.08
CA ARG A 1098 -2.25 16.16 -38.09
C ARG A 1098 -1.80 17.52 -37.59
N HIS A 1099 -1.90 17.76 -36.29
CA HIS A 1099 -1.57 19.05 -35.72
C HIS A 1099 -0.11 19.08 -35.32
N THR A 1100 0.55 20.21 -35.58
CA THR A 1100 1.95 20.42 -35.21
C THR A 1100 2.07 21.67 -34.36
N ILE A 1101 3.06 21.68 -33.47
CA ILE A 1101 3.42 22.87 -32.69
C ILE A 1101 4.93 23.01 -32.62
N THR A 1102 5.43 24.24 -32.74
CA THR A 1102 6.83 24.57 -32.47
C THR A 1102 6.92 25.34 -31.16
N VAL A 1103 7.63 24.79 -30.19
CA VAL A 1103 7.93 25.47 -28.94
C VAL A 1103 9.35 26.00 -28.96
N TRP A 1104 9.49 27.32 -28.85
CA TRP A 1104 10.78 27.99 -28.77
C TRP A 1104 11.29 28.05 -27.33
N PRO A 1105 12.63 28.04 -27.12
CA PRO A 1105 13.21 28.33 -25.82
C PRO A 1105 12.76 29.71 -25.31
N HIS A 1106 12.71 29.88 -24.00
CA HIS A 1106 12.21 31.11 -23.39
C HIS A 1106 12.95 32.36 -23.94
N GLY A 1107 12.21 33.29 -24.55
CA GLY A 1107 12.75 34.54 -25.09
C GLY A 1107 13.45 34.43 -26.46
N HIS A 1108 13.53 33.25 -27.07
CA HIS A 1108 14.26 33.01 -28.32
C HIS A 1108 13.41 33.04 -29.59
N ARG A 1109 12.09 33.23 -29.48
CA ARG A 1109 11.27 33.46 -30.68
C ARG A 1109 11.86 34.64 -31.45
N LYS A 1110 12.47 34.37 -32.60
CA LYS A 1110 12.89 35.41 -33.55
C LYS A 1110 11.66 36.28 -33.72
N ARG A 1111 11.69 37.52 -33.19
CA ARG A 1111 10.70 38.54 -33.54
C ARG A 1111 10.66 38.46 -35.06
N ARG A 1112 9.60 37.88 -35.64
CA ARG A 1112 9.32 37.98 -37.06
C ARG A 1112 9.31 39.48 -37.25
N TRP A 1113 10.40 40.01 -37.79
CA TRP A 1113 10.49 41.43 -38.07
C TRP A 1113 9.24 41.69 -38.89
N ASN A 1114 8.34 42.51 -38.35
CA ASN A 1114 7.36 43.20 -39.13
C ASN A 1114 8.19 43.89 -40.21
N ASP A 1115 8.36 43.24 -41.35
CA ASP A 1115 8.95 43.84 -42.52
C ASP A 1115 7.79 44.62 -43.15
N PRO A 1116 7.69 45.94 -42.90
CA PRO A 1116 6.58 46.75 -43.42
C PRO A 1116 6.49 46.67 -44.95
N LEU A 1117 7.56 46.23 -45.63
CA LEU A 1117 7.56 46.02 -47.08
C LEU A 1117 6.68 44.83 -47.50
N LYS A 1118 6.56 43.75 -46.72
CA LYS A 1118 5.70 42.60 -47.12
C LYS A 1118 4.22 42.82 -46.85
N GLN A 1119 3.84 43.65 -45.87
CA GLN A 1119 2.43 44.06 -45.68
C GLN A 1119 1.97 45.08 -46.73
N GLY A 1120 2.86 45.89 -47.28
CA GLY A 1120 2.54 46.83 -48.37
C GLY A 1120 2.10 46.15 -49.66
N TRP A 1121 2.65 44.97 -49.98
CA TRP A 1121 2.32 44.27 -51.24
C TRP A 1121 1.03 43.45 -51.18
N ARG A 1122 0.67 42.88 -50.02
CA ARG A 1122 -0.60 42.13 -49.88
C ARG A 1122 -1.84 43.03 -49.90
N LYS A 1123 -1.74 44.32 -49.57
CA LYS A 1123 -2.85 45.28 -49.72
C LYS A 1123 -3.02 45.85 -51.13
N ILE A 1124 -2.08 45.61 -52.05
CA ILE A 1124 -2.15 46.13 -53.43
C ILE A 1124 -2.60 45.05 -54.43
N PHE A 1125 -2.47 43.75 -54.11
CA PHE A 1125 -2.88 42.65 -55.00
C PHE A 1125 -3.53 41.45 -54.26
N GLY A 1126 -4.61 41.68 -53.51
CA GLY A 1126 -5.40 40.59 -52.90
C GLY A 1126 -6.51 41.08 -52.01
#